data_AF-A0A3N6NTI4-F1
#
_entry.id   AF-A0A3N6NTI4-F1
#
_cell.length_a   1.000
_cell.length_b   1.000
_cell.length_c   1.000
_cell.angle_alpha   90.00
_cell.angle_beta   90.00
_cell.angle_gamma   90.00
#
_symmetry.space_group_name_H-M   'P 1'
#
loop_
_entity.id
_entity.type
_entity.pdbx_description
1 polymer ?
#
loop_
_entity_poly.entity_id
_entity_poly.type
_entity_poly.pdbx_seq_one_letter_code
_entity_poly.pdbx_strand_id
1 'polypeptide(L)'
;MFSNTDLETIVLQNKKQAETYISQGQIEQAIACYEKIIELQPEHWGIYQNLGDIYLQQGNFSQAITIYQNAIQLNPNFPWFYHKLGEALMELQQWDEAVTAYQRAIELNPDFSWSYQKLGESFIQLSKWDLAATAFRQAIKLNPDFYLSYEKLGEALTQQDNLHEAVTAYQKAIKINPNSYWSHNKLGETLIKLGILDQAETTLQKAIEINPKIYFAHHNLGEVLFKQQRETEAIVKYHQAIKINPNSYWSHNSLGDTLVKLENWEEAITTYRRAIEINPNYYWSYNSLGDVLEITGKSDQAITSYLKAIELNPEIDRPHLCLWNLFLKQDKWEKAENIYRQEIEKNPHNYWLWNYLGNTLVKQQRLDEAIASYQKAISIQPNISEIYQFLGDAFIQQQKWDEAAIVYLRAVELNPELSWSNYNLWNTLERCGKLDKVVNLYRQFIQQNPDSYLSYINLGEILTKQNQIDEAIIYYQTACYQQTLKSYPSLCQKQWHLTDIQNPNFLIIGVGKGGTTSLFSYLIQHPQILSPVVKEINFWSMNFDKGINWYISHFPAIPNHENLITGEASPSYLGNWEAPDRIFNYFPKIKLIIMLRNPVDRAISHYYHWRRINRENRPLETALNQELENWQMIYKNSPLDTNYWHHGLYYLGTGIYIDFIHNWMRIFPQEQILILPTEEFYRTPTTMMKRVFDFLGLPNYKVPDYKKLNLGSYPPISKSLHQKLTNFFRPHNKKLEEYLEVTFNWES
;
A
#
# COMPACT_ATOMS: atom_id res chain seq x y z
N MET A 1 -53.24 -8.72 -64.77
CA MET A 1 -53.54 -8.81 -63.33
C MET A 1 -53.56 -10.29 -63.00
N PHE A 2 -52.61 -10.75 -62.19
CA PHE A 2 -52.65 -12.10 -61.65
C PHE A 2 -53.88 -12.24 -60.74
N SER A 3 -54.53 -13.42 -60.73
CA SER A 3 -55.54 -13.69 -59.72
C SER A 3 -54.86 -13.79 -58.34
N ASN A 4 -55.59 -13.54 -57.25
CA ASN A 4 -55.02 -13.60 -55.89
C ASN A 4 -54.37 -14.98 -55.60
N THR A 5 -54.94 -16.04 -56.18
CA THR A 5 -54.45 -17.42 -56.12
C THR A 5 -53.13 -17.64 -56.88
N ASP A 6 -52.92 -16.92 -58.00
CA ASP A 6 -51.67 -17.00 -58.77
C ASP A 6 -50.52 -16.29 -58.03
N LEU A 7 -50.79 -15.16 -57.37
CA LEU A 7 -49.83 -14.42 -56.56
C LEU A 7 -49.34 -15.23 -55.36
N GLU A 8 -50.25 -15.86 -54.60
CA GLU A 8 -49.90 -16.73 -53.48
C GLU A 8 -49.04 -17.93 -53.92
N THR A 9 -49.34 -18.51 -55.09
CA THR A 9 -48.57 -19.63 -55.64
C THR A 9 -47.14 -19.19 -56.02
N ILE A 10 -46.99 -18.02 -56.65
CA ILE A 10 -45.69 -17.45 -57.02
C ILE A 10 -44.87 -17.13 -55.77
N VAL A 11 -45.48 -16.53 -54.73
CA VAL A 11 -44.79 -16.22 -53.47
C VAL A 11 -44.32 -17.49 -52.77
N LEU A 12 -45.17 -18.52 -52.68
CA LEU A 12 -44.80 -19.80 -52.10
C LEU A 12 -43.67 -20.49 -52.88
N GLN A 13 -43.68 -20.40 -54.21
CA GLN A 13 -42.62 -20.94 -55.06
C GLN A 13 -41.28 -20.21 -54.84
N ASN A 14 -41.27 -18.88 -54.86
CA ASN A 14 -40.05 -18.09 -54.64
C ASN A 14 -39.51 -18.30 -53.22
N LYS A 15 -40.38 -18.46 -52.22
CA LYS A 15 -39.96 -18.76 -50.84
C LYS A 15 -39.26 -20.11 -50.75
N LYS A 16 -39.83 -21.17 -51.34
CA LYS A 16 -39.19 -22.50 -51.40
C LYS A 16 -37.87 -22.48 -52.16
N GLN A 17 -37.78 -21.69 -53.23
CA GLN A 17 -36.54 -21.50 -53.98
C GLN A 17 -35.48 -20.80 -53.13
N ALA A 18 -35.85 -19.72 -52.41
CA ALA A 18 -34.94 -19.03 -51.49
C ALA A 18 -34.40 -19.98 -50.41
N GLU A 19 -35.26 -20.78 -49.78
CA GLU A 19 -34.86 -21.79 -48.78
C GLU A 19 -33.91 -22.84 -49.38
N THR A 20 -34.16 -23.28 -50.61
CA THR A 20 -33.27 -24.20 -51.34
C THR A 20 -31.90 -23.56 -51.60
N TYR A 21 -31.88 -22.31 -52.07
CA TYR A 21 -30.63 -21.58 -52.32
C TYR A 21 -29.82 -21.35 -51.05
N ILE A 22 -30.46 -21.04 -49.92
CA ILE A 22 -29.80 -20.96 -48.61
C ILE A 22 -29.13 -22.30 -48.26
N SER A 23 -29.83 -23.42 -48.44
CA SER A 23 -29.27 -24.76 -48.15
C SER A 23 -28.06 -25.13 -49.03
N GLN A 24 -27.95 -24.50 -50.21
CA GLN A 24 -26.85 -24.68 -51.16
C GLN A 24 -25.73 -23.64 -50.99
N GLY A 25 -25.85 -22.70 -50.04
CA GLY A 25 -24.91 -21.59 -49.85
C GLY A 25 -24.99 -20.50 -50.94
N GLN A 26 -26.02 -20.52 -51.77
CA GLN A 26 -26.26 -19.57 -52.86
C GLN A 26 -27.02 -18.33 -52.35
N ILE A 27 -26.37 -17.54 -51.50
CA ILE A 27 -27.04 -16.49 -50.72
C ILE A 27 -27.59 -15.35 -51.59
N GLU A 28 -26.87 -14.91 -52.61
CA GLU A 28 -27.33 -13.83 -53.51
C GLU A 28 -28.59 -14.23 -54.29
N GLN A 29 -28.68 -15.49 -54.73
CA GLN A 29 -29.88 -16.01 -55.39
C GLN A 29 -31.07 -16.10 -54.42
N ALA A 30 -30.82 -16.41 -53.14
CA ALA A 30 -31.86 -16.39 -52.11
C ALA A 30 -32.37 -14.96 -51.83
N ILE A 31 -31.46 -13.98 -51.76
CA ILE A 31 -31.80 -12.55 -51.61
C ILE A 31 -32.69 -12.11 -52.77
N ALA A 32 -32.28 -12.37 -54.02
CA ALA A 32 -33.07 -12.01 -55.21
C ALA A 32 -34.48 -12.63 -55.20
N CYS A 33 -34.62 -13.86 -54.69
CA CYS A 33 -35.94 -14.49 -54.52
C CYS A 33 -36.79 -13.77 -53.47
N TYR A 34 -36.20 -13.31 -52.35
CA TYR A 34 -36.90 -12.55 -51.32
C TYR A 34 -37.25 -11.12 -51.75
N GLU A 35 -36.35 -10.43 -52.46
CA GLU A 35 -36.61 -9.11 -53.05
C GLU A 35 -37.77 -9.17 -54.03
N LYS A 36 -37.82 -10.20 -54.88
CA LYS A 36 -38.95 -10.43 -55.80
C LYS A 36 -40.27 -10.67 -55.05
N ILE A 37 -40.24 -11.34 -53.90
CA ILE A 37 -41.45 -11.48 -53.06
C ILE A 37 -41.86 -10.13 -52.48
N ILE A 38 -40.91 -9.31 -52.03
CA ILE A 38 -41.17 -7.95 -51.54
C ILE A 38 -41.77 -7.07 -52.63
N GLU A 39 -41.30 -7.15 -53.89
CA GLU A 39 -41.89 -6.43 -55.02
C GLU A 39 -43.35 -6.84 -55.29
N LEU A 40 -43.66 -8.14 -55.14
CA LEU A 40 -44.99 -8.68 -55.41
C LEU A 40 -45.96 -8.48 -54.23
N GLN A 41 -45.46 -8.51 -52.99
CA GLN A 41 -46.22 -8.37 -51.75
C GLN A 41 -45.42 -7.57 -50.70
N PRO A 42 -45.40 -6.23 -50.81
CA PRO A 42 -44.65 -5.36 -49.90
C PRO A 42 -45.10 -5.45 -48.43
N GLU A 43 -46.33 -5.92 -48.17
CA GLU A 43 -46.87 -6.02 -46.81
C GLU A 43 -46.48 -7.33 -46.08
N HIS A 44 -45.78 -8.25 -46.75
CA HIS A 44 -45.41 -9.54 -46.17
C HIS A 44 -44.19 -9.42 -45.22
N TRP A 45 -44.42 -8.95 -43.99
CA TRP A 45 -43.38 -8.74 -42.96
C TRP A 45 -42.43 -9.93 -42.74
N GLY A 46 -42.91 -11.17 -42.87
CA GLY A 46 -42.10 -12.38 -42.65
C GLY A 46 -40.92 -12.54 -43.62
N ILE A 47 -40.98 -11.91 -44.80
CA ILE A 47 -39.89 -11.95 -45.78
C ILE A 47 -38.79 -10.96 -45.41
N TYR A 48 -39.16 -9.78 -44.88
CA TYR A 48 -38.21 -8.83 -44.33
C TYR A 48 -37.43 -9.44 -43.16
N GLN A 49 -38.06 -10.30 -42.34
CA GLN A 49 -37.33 -11.04 -41.31
C GLN A 49 -36.21 -11.89 -41.91
N ASN A 50 -36.56 -12.77 -42.86
CA ASN A 50 -35.60 -13.70 -43.47
C ASN A 50 -34.47 -12.95 -44.20
N LEU A 51 -34.81 -11.86 -44.90
CA LEU A 51 -33.84 -11.04 -45.61
C LEU A 51 -32.91 -10.28 -44.64
N GLY A 52 -33.47 -9.73 -43.55
CA GLY A 52 -32.69 -9.07 -42.50
C GLY A 52 -31.74 -10.03 -41.79
N ASP A 53 -32.17 -11.26 -41.52
CA ASP A 53 -31.33 -12.30 -40.90
C ASP A 53 -30.17 -12.69 -41.83
N ILE A 54 -30.40 -12.75 -43.15
CA ILE A 54 -29.33 -12.98 -44.14
C ILE A 54 -28.31 -11.83 -44.12
N TYR A 55 -28.76 -10.58 -44.17
CA TYR A 55 -27.83 -9.44 -44.16
C TYR A 55 -27.04 -9.35 -42.86
N LEU A 56 -27.66 -9.66 -41.72
CA LEU A 56 -26.99 -9.75 -40.43
C LEU A 56 -25.87 -10.80 -40.47
N GLN A 57 -26.14 -11.99 -41.01
CA GLN A 57 -25.16 -13.08 -41.14
C GLN A 57 -24.02 -12.75 -42.11
N GLN A 58 -24.29 -12.00 -43.18
CA GLN A 58 -23.26 -11.53 -44.13
C GLN A 58 -22.41 -10.37 -43.58
N GLY A 59 -22.76 -9.81 -42.41
CA GLY A 59 -22.09 -8.63 -41.86
C GLY A 59 -22.50 -7.32 -42.54
N ASN A 60 -23.58 -7.32 -43.33
CA ASN A 60 -24.09 -6.13 -44.00
C ASN A 60 -25.11 -5.40 -43.12
N PHE A 61 -24.62 -4.89 -42.00
CA PHE A 61 -25.46 -4.38 -40.90
C PHE A 61 -26.32 -3.18 -41.30
N SER A 62 -25.83 -2.30 -42.17
CA SER A 62 -26.61 -1.14 -42.65
C SER A 62 -27.84 -1.55 -43.46
N GLN A 63 -27.70 -2.58 -44.31
CA GLN A 63 -28.85 -3.14 -45.03
C GLN A 63 -29.79 -3.89 -44.08
N ALA A 64 -29.26 -4.66 -43.13
CA ALA A 64 -30.06 -5.32 -42.10
C ALA A 64 -30.92 -4.32 -41.31
N ILE A 65 -30.34 -3.19 -40.87
CA ILE A 65 -31.06 -2.11 -40.18
C ILE A 65 -32.22 -1.60 -41.03
N THR A 66 -31.97 -1.29 -42.30
CA THR A 66 -33.00 -0.78 -43.23
C THR A 66 -34.14 -1.79 -43.37
N ILE A 67 -33.81 -3.07 -43.56
CA ILE A 67 -34.80 -4.14 -43.70
C ILE A 67 -35.61 -4.34 -42.41
N TYR A 68 -34.99 -4.31 -41.23
CA TYR A 68 -35.71 -4.42 -39.95
C TYR A 68 -36.56 -3.20 -39.64
N GLN A 69 -36.15 -1.98 -40.01
CA GLN A 69 -36.98 -0.78 -39.89
C GLN A 69 -38.23 -0.89 -40.77
N ASN A 70 -38.11 -1.39 -41.99
CA ASN A 70 -39.26 -1.67 -42.85
C ASN A 70 -40.17 -2.76 -42.24
N ALA A 71 -39.59 -3.83 -41.68
CA ALA A 71 -40.35 -4.87 -41.00
C ALA A 71 -41.15 -4.32 -39.79
N ILE A 72 -40.55 -3.39 -39.04
CA ILE A 72 -41.19 -2.69 -37.90
C ILE A 72 -42.34 -1.80 -38.36
N GLN A 73 -42.21 -1.10 -39.50
CA GLN A 73 -43.32 -0.30 -40.04
C GLN A 73 -44.54 -1.16 -40.39
N LEU A 74 -44.31 -2.38 -40.88
CA LEU A 74 -45.37 -3.32 -41.25
C LEU A 74 -45.98 -4.06 -40.04
N ASN A 75 -45.16 -4.37 -39.03
CA ASN A 75 -45.63 -5.03 -37.80
C ASN A 75 -44.90 -4.48 -36.56
N PRO A 76 -45.36 -3.34 -36.00
CA PRO A 76 -44.66 -2.63 -34.92
C PRO A 76 -44.78 -3.31 -33.55
N ASN A 77 -45.55 -4.39 -33.43
CA ASN A 77 -45.75 -5.09 -32.16
C ASN A 77 -44.98 -6.42 -32.09
N PHE A 78 -44.09 -6.70 -33.04
CA PHE A 78 -43.28 -7.91 -33.04
C PHE A 78 -41.91 -7.68 -32.38
N PRO A 79 -41.66 -8.21 -31.16
CA PRO A 79 -40.45 -7.92 -30.38
C PRO A 79 -39.14 -8.32 -31.08
N TRP A 80 -39.17 -9.38 -31.88
CA TRP A 80 -37.97 -9.94 -32.51
C TRP A 80 -37.32 -8.97 -33.50
N PHE A 81 -38.10 -8.12 -34.17
CA PHE A 81 -37.55 -7.12 -35.08
C PHE A 81 -36.72 -6.06 -34.36
N TYR A 82 -37.20 -5.60 -33.20
CA TYR A 82 -36.45 -4.66 -32.38
C TYR A 82 -35.20 -5.29 -31.79
N HIS A 83 -35.27 -6.58 -31.39
CA HIS A 83 -34.09 -7.32 -30.95
C HIS A 83 -33.03 -7.42 -32.06
N LYS A 84 -33.43 -7.84 -33.27
CA LYS A 84 -32.52 -7.97 -34.41
C LYS A 84 -31.99 -6.63 -34.94
N LEU A 85 -32.81 -5.58 -34.88
CA LEU A 85 -32.36 -4.22 -35.13
C LEU A 85 -31.27 -3.82 -34.13
N GLY A 86 -31.47 -4.09 -32.84
CA GLY A 86 -30.47 -3.87 -31.80
C GLY A 86 -29.16 -4.64 -32.05
N GLU A 87 -29.24 -5.88 -32.55
CA GLU A 87 -28.04 -6.67 -32.89
C GLU A 87 -27.24 -6.00 -34.00
N ALA A 88 -27.90 -5.58 -35.08
CA ALA A 88 -27.23 -4.88 -36.18
C ALA A 88 -26.62 -3.54 -35.76
N LEU A 89 -27.31 -2.79 -34.89
CA LEU A 89 -26.83 -1.52 -34.33
C LEU A 89 -25.60 -1.70 -33.42
N MET A 90 -25.56 -2.79 -32.63
CA MET A 90 -24.41 -3.12 -31.79
C MET A 90 -23.14 -3.36 -32.61
N GLU A 91 -23.26 -4.07 -33.74
CA GLU A 91 -22.13 -4.36 -34.62
C GLU A 91 -21.59 -3.09 -35.31
N LEU A 92 -22.46 -2.10 -35.57
CA LEU A 92 -22.07 -0.76 -36.05
C LEU A 92 -21.62 0.19 -34.92
N GLN A 93 -21.53 -0.29 -33.68
CA GLN A 93 -21.18 0.50 -32.49
C GLN A 93 -22.14 1.68 -32.20
N GLN A 94 -23.38 1.59 -32.68
CA GLN A 94 -24.45 2.54 -32.39
C GLN A 94 -25.17 2.12 -31.10
N TRP A 95 -24.45 2.26 -29.97
CA TRP A 95 -24.83 1.62 -28.71
C TRP A 95 -26.11 2.22 -28.09
N ASP A 96 -26.33 3.53 -28.16
CA ASP A 96 -27.51 4.18 -27.60
C ASP A 96 -28.79 3.84 -28.40
N GLU A 97 -28.70 3.76 -29.73
CA GLU A 97 -29.78 3.29 -30.58
C GLU A 97 -30.07 1.80 -30.34
N ALA A 98 -29.03 0.98 -30.13
CA ALA A 98 -29.20 -0.42 -29.77
C ALA A 98 -29.94 -0.58 -28.43
N VAL A 99 -29.57 0.21 -27.41
CA VAL A 99 -30.29 0.27 -26.12
C VAL A 99 -31.77 0.56 -26.35
N THR A 100 -32.09 1.55 -27.17
CA THR A 100 -33.48 1.93 -27.48
C THR A 100 -34.23 0.78 -28.14
N ALA A 101 -33.61 0.10 -29.11
CA ALA A 101 -34.21 -1.04 -29.78
C ALA A 101 -34.45 -2.22 -28.81
N TYR A 102 -33.47 -2.58 -27.97
CA TYR A 102 -33.64 -3.66 -27.00
C TYR A 102 -34.69 -3.33 -25.92
N GLN A 103 -34.74 -2.09 -25.44
CA GLN A 103 -35.80 -1.65 -24.52
C GLN A 103 -37.17 -1.81 -25.15
N ARG A 104 -37.33 -1.44 -26.43
CA ARG A 104 -38.60 -1.62 -27.14
C ARG A 104 -38.95 -3.10 -27.31
N ALA A 105 -37.98 -3.97 -27.59
CA ALA A 105 -38.20 -5.41 -27.63
C ALA A 105 -38.69 -5.96 -26.27
N ILE A 106 -38.14 -5.46 -25.16
CA ILE A 106 -38.51 -5.83 -23.78
C ILE A 106 -39.89 -5.29 -23.41
N GLU A 107 -40.24 -4.07 -23.80
CA GLU A 107 -41.58 -3.50 -23.58
C GLU A 107 -42.67 -4.35 -24.24
N LEU A 108 -42.40 -4.85 -25.46
CA LEU A 108 -43.31 -5.70 -26.21
C LEU A 108 -43.32 -7.16 -25.69
N ASN A 109 -42.20 -7.64 -25.15
CA ASN A 109 -42.11 -8.95 -24.50
C ASN A 109 -41.20 -8.90 -23.26
N PRO A 110 -41.78 -8.73 -22.05
CA PRO A 110 -41.03 -8.67 -20.80
C PRO A 110 -40.30 -9.96 -20.40
N ASP A 111 -40.59 -11.09 -21.04
CA ASP A 111 -39.93 -12.38 -20.77
C ASP A 111 -38.77 -12.66 -21.74
N PHE A 112 -38.37 -11.67 -22.55
CA PHE A 112 -37.37 -11.84 -23.59
C PHE A 112 -35.93 -11.77 -23.05
N SER A 113 -35.47 -12.87 -22.44
CA SER A 113 -34.15 -12.97 -21.77
C SER A 113 -32.96 -12.53 -22.63
N TRP A 114 -32.96 -12.85 -23.92
CA TRP A 114 -31.89 -12.47 -24.86
C TRP A 114 -31.78 -10.95 -25.06
N SER A 115 -32.92 -10.25 -25.09
CA SER A 115 -32.94 -8.78 -25.19
C SER A 115 -32.42 -8.12 -23.92
N TYR A 116 -32.71 -8.68 -22.74
CA TYR A 116 -32.10 -8.20 -21.49
C TYR A 116 -30.59 -8.41 -21.45
N GLN A 117 -30.10 -9.57 -21.89
CA GLN A 117 -28.66 -9.82 -21.98
C GLN A 117 -27.99 -8.82 -22.93
N LYS A 118 -28.54 -8.64 -24.13
CA LYS A 118 -27.98 -7.71 -25.12
C LYS A 118 -28.06 -6.25 -24.68
N LEU A 119 -29.15 -5.86 -24.02
CA LEU A 119 -29.26 -4.55 -23.36
C LEU A 119 -28.15 -4.33 -22.33
N GLY A 120 -27.84 -5.35 -21.51
CA GLY A 120 -26.73 -5.30 -20.57
C GLY A 120 -25.37 -5.15 -21.26
N GLU A 121 -25.14 -5.85 -22.38
CA GLU A 121 -23.93 -5.71 -23.19
C GLU A 121 -23.79 -4.30 -23.79
N SER A 122 -24.88 -3.70 -24.27
CA SER A 122 -24.88 -2.30 -24.74
C SER A 122 -24.51 -1.34 -23.60
N PHE A 123 -25.03 -1.55 -22.40
CA PHE A 123 -24.66 -0.74 -21.23
C PHE A 123 -23.19 -0.91 -20.81
N ILE A 124 -22.59 -2.09 -20.98
CA ILE A 124 -21.14 -2.29 -20.80
C ILE A 124 -20.35 -1.39 -21.76
N GLN A 125 -20.70 -1.34 -23.04
CA GLN A 125 -20.00 -0.49 -24.02
C GLN A 125 -20.11 1.00 -23.66
N LEU A 126 -21.25 1.40 -23.09
CA LEU A 126 -21.50 2.75 -22.59
C LEU A 126 -20.91 3.01 -21.18
N SER A 127 -20.20 2.05 -20.58
CA SER A 127 -19.68 2.11 -19.21
C SER A 127 -20.75 2.39 -18.13
N LYS A 128 -22.01 2.03 -18.41
CA LYS A 128 -23.17 2.17 -17.50
C LYS A 128 -23.34 0.89 -16.66
N TRP A 129 -22.38 0.62 -15.78
CA TRP A 129 -22.25 -0.67 -15.06
C TRP A 129 -23.48 -1.06 -14.22
N ASP A 130 -24.13 -0.10 -13.54
CA ASP A 130 -25.34 -0.34 -12.73
C ASP A 130 -26.52 -0.84 -13.54
N LEU A 131 -26.74 -0.22 -14.70
CA LEU A 131 -27.80 -0.60 -15.63
C LEU A 131 -27.47 -1.94 -16.28
N ALA A 132 -26.20 -2.18 -16.61
CA ALA A 132 -25.75 -3.46 -17.14
C ALA A 132 -26.02 -4.62 -16.16
N ALA A 133 -25.60 -4.48 -14.90
CA ALA A 133 -25.82 -5.48 -13.87
C ALA A 133 -27.32 -5.75 -13.64
N THR A 134 -28.15 -4.72 -13.67
CA THR A 134 -29.62 -4.84 -13.56
C THR A 134 -30.20 -5.65 -14.72
N ALA A 135 -29.81 -5.34 -15.95
CA ALA A 135 -30.27 -6.05 -17.13
C ALA A 135 -29.83 -7.52 -17.12
N PHE A 136 -28.58 -7.83 -16.74
CA PHE A 136 -28.12 -9.23 -16.62
C PHE A 136 -28.83 -10.01 -15.52
N ARG A 137 -29.09 -9.41 -14.35
CA ARG A 137 -29.88 -10.07 -13.29
C ARG A 137 -31.28 -10.43 -13.78
N GLN A 138 -31.90 -9.58 -14.59
CA GLN A 138 -33.20 -9.87 -15.18
C GLN A 138 -33.12 -10.96 -16.26
N ALA A 139 -32.10 -10.94 -17.12
CA ALA A 139 -31.84 -12.02 -18.08
C ALA A 139 -31.67 -13.39 -17.37
N ILE A 140 -30.93 -13.42 -16.26
CA ILE A 140 -30.69 -14.61 -15.42
C ILE A 140 -31.98 -15.08 -14.74
N LYS A 141 -32.81 -14.15 -14.24
CA LYS A 141 -34.10 -14.48 -13.62
C LYS A 141 -35.02 -15.20 -14.61
N LEU A 142 -35.02 -14.75 -15.87
CA LEU A 142 -35.83 -15.32 -16.94
C LEU A 142 -35.23 -16.62 -17.49
N ASN A 143 -33.89 -16.72 -17.55
CA ASN A 143 -33.18 -17.92 -17.98
C ASN A 143 -31.99 -18.23 -17.05
N PRO A 144 -32.19 -19.05 -16.01
CA PRO A 144 -31.15 -19.38 -15.02
C PRO A 144 -29.96 -20.17 -15.54
N ASP A 145 -30.03 -20.75 -16.74
CA ASP A 145 -28.94 -21.53 -17.36
C ASP A 145 -28.12 -20.68 -18.35
N PHE A 146 -28.37 -19.37 -18.41
CA PHE A 146 -27.69 -18.49 -19.36
C PHE A 146 -26.28 -18.09 -18.86
N TYR A 147 -25.29 -18.98 -19.03
CA TYR A 147 -23.94 -18.78 -18.48
C TYR A 147 -23.29 -17.44 -18.88
N LEU A 148 -23.49 -16.99 -20.13
CA LEU A 148 -22.97 -15.70 -20.62
C LEU A 148 -23.50 -14.51 -19.82
N SER A 149 -24.76 -14.56 -19.36
CA SER A 149 -25.33 -13.50 -18.53
C SER A 149 -24.68 -13.45 -17.15
N TYR A 150 -24.34 -14.59 -16.55
CA TYR A 150 -23.56 -14.62 -15.30
C TYR A 150 -22.13 -14.12 -15.49
N GLU A 151 -21.48 -14.50 -16.60
CA GLU A 151 -20.13 -14.04 -16.94
C GLU A 151 -20.09 -12.51 -17.11
N LYS A 152 -21.06 -11.94 -17.82
CA LYS A 152 -21.17 -10.49 -18.02
C LYS A 152 -21.66 -9.74 -16.78
N LEU A 153 -22.50 -10.36 -15.95
CA LEU A 153 -22.84 -9.83 -14.63
C LEU A 153 -21.59 -9.71 -13.75
N GLY A 154 -20.75 -10.76 -13.70
CA GLY A 154 -19.49 -10.71 -12.97
C GLY A 154 -18.57 -9.59 -13.46
N GLU A 155 -18.52 -9.34 -14.77
CA GLU A 155 -17.73 -8.27 -15.38
C GLU A 155 -18.22 -6.88 -14.92
N ALA A 156 -19.53 -6.64 -14.99
CA ALA A 156 -20.12 -5.40 -14.51
C ALA A 156 -19.90 -5.18 -12.99
N LEU A 157 -20.09 -6.23 -12.18
CA LEU A 157 -19.88 -6.18 -10.72
C LEU A 157 -18.42 -5.93 -10.35
N THR A 158 -17.47 -6.46 -11.13
CA THR A 158 -16.03 -6.20 -10.93
C THR A 158 -15.68 -4.74 -11.15
N GLN A 159 -16.32 -4.08 -12.12
CA GLN A 159 -16.12 -2.65 -12.37
C GLN A 159 -16.76 -1.76 -11.30
N GLN A 160 -17.79 -2.26 -10.62
CA GLN A 160 -18.42 -1.60 -9.48
C GLN A 160 -17.68 -1.85 -8.16
N ASP A 161 -16.56 -2.57 -8.19
CA ASP A 161 -15.83 -3.03 -7.00
C ASP A 161 -16.65 -3.93 -6.05
N ASN A 162 -17.76 -4.50 -6.53
CA ASN A 162 -18.56 -5.49 -5.81
C ASN A 162 -18.00 -6.90 -6.05
N LEU A 163 -16.79 -7.12 -5.55
CA LEU A 163 -15.96 -8.27 -5.89
C LEU A 163 -16.54 -9.62 -5.39
N HIS A 164 -17.20 -9.64 -4.23
CA HIS A 164 -17.79 -10.88 -3.69
C HIS A 164 -18.98 -11.37 -4.51
N GLU A 165 -19.86 -10.47 -4.95
CA GLU A 165 -20.96 -10.84 -5.83
C GLU A 165 -20.43 -11.23 -7.22
N ALA A 166 -19.39 -10.56 -7.72
CA ALA A 166 -18.73 -10.92 -8.97
C ALA A 166 -18.17 -12.35 -8.94
N VAL A 167 -17.47 -12.74 -7.87
CA VAL A 167 -17.00 -14.12 -7.66
C VAL A 167 -18.15 -15.11 -7.73
N THR A 168 -19.27 -14.80 -7.07
CA THR A 168 -20.46 -15.67 -7.07
C THR A 168 -21.02 -15.84 -8.49
N ALA A 169 -21.11 -14.74 -9.25
CA ALA A 169 -21.57 -14.76 -10.64
C ALA A 169 -20.65 -15.61 -11.53
N TYR A 170 -19.32 -15.42 -11.46
CA TYR A 170 -18.38 -16.23 -12.25
C TYR A 170 -18.39 -17.71 -11.86
N GLN A 171 -18.51 -18.05 -10.57
CA GLN A 171 -18.64 -19.44 -10.13
C GLN A 171 -19.91 -20.09 -10.68
N LYS A 172 -21.03 -19.35 -10.77
CA LYS A 172 -22.26 -19.83 -11.41
C LYS A 172 -22.07 -20.03 -12.91
N ALA A 173 -21.42 -19.09 -13.61
CA ALA A 173 -21.08 -19.24 -15.02
C ALA A 173 -20.25 -20.50 -15.29
N ILE A 174 -19.22 -20.76 -14.48
CA ILE A 174 -18.36 -21.95 -14.55
C ILE A 174 -19.13 -23.23 -14.22
N LYS A 175 -20.06 -23.19 -13.26
CA LYS A 175 -20.88 -24.36 -12.92
C LYS A 175 -21.75 -24.79 -14.12
N ILE A 176 -22.28 -23.83 -14.87
CA ILE A 176 -23.12 -24.08 -16.05
C ILE A 176 -22.24 -24.49 -17.25
N ASN A 177 -21.12 -23.79 -17.48
CA ASN A 177 -20.16 -24.11 -18.52
C ASN A 177 -18.73 -24.23 -17.95
N PRO A 178 -18.31 -25.45 -17.55
CA PRO A 178 -17.00 -25.69 -16.95
C PRO A 178 -15.81 -25.39 -17.87
N ASN A 179 -16.03 -25.35 -19.19
CA ASN A 179 -14.99 -25.15 -20.19
C ASN A 179 -14.85 -23.69 -20.64
N SER A 180 -15.50 -22.72 -19.97
CA SER A 180 -15.27 -21.30 -20.25
C SER A 180 -13.95 -20.84 -19.63
N TYR A 181 -12.86 -20.87 -20.42
CA TYR A 181 -11.56 -20.32 -19.99
C TYR A 181 -11.67 -18.86 -19.55
N TRP A 182 -12.58 -18.09 -20.16
CA TRP A 182 -12.75 -16.67 -19.89
C TRP A 182 -13.35 -16.45 -18.50
N SER A 183 -14.41 -17.21 -18.17
CA SER A 183 -14.98 -17.21 -16.82
C SER A 183 -13.95 -17.62 -15.76
N HIS A 184 -13.14 -18.67 -16.00
CA HIS A 184 -12.06 -19.05 -15.07
C HIS A 184 -11.02 -17.93 -14.92
N ASN A 185 -10.57 -17.32 -16.02
CA ASN A 185 -9.61 -16.23 -15.95
C ASN A 185 -10.16 -15.02 -15.19
N LYS A 186 -11.41 -14.62 -15.46
CA LYS A 186 -12.04 -13.48 -14.80
C LYS A 186 -12.34 -13.73 -13.32
N LEU A 187 -12.70 -14.96 -12.96
CA LEU A 187 -12.76 -15.37 -11.56
C LEU A 187 -11.37 -15.25 -10.90
N GLY A 188 -10.32 -15.74 -11.54
CA GLY A 188 -8.94 -15.61 -11.06
C GLY A 188 -8.53 -14.15 -10.82
N GLU A 189 -8.78 -13.27 -11.79
CA GLU A 189 -8.53 -11.83 -11.70
C GLU A 189 -9.27 -11.20 -10.51
N THR A 190 -10.54 -11.57 -10.30
CA THR A 190 -11.35 -11.06 -9.18
C THR A 190 -10.84 -11.56 -7.83
N LEU A 191 -10.40 -12.82 -7.75
CA LEU A 191 -9.82 -13.40 -6.54
C LEU A 191 -8.47 -12.77 -6.18
N ILE A 192 -7.67 -12.36 -7.17
CA ILE A 192 -6.44 -11.57 -6.95
C ILE A 192 -6.78 -10.25 -6.26
N LYS A 193 -7.81 -9.53 -6.73
CA LYS A 193 -8.26 -8.26 -6.10
C LYS A 193 -8.72 -8.45 -4.66
N LEU A 194 -9.37 -9.58 -4.36
CA LEU A 194 -9.78 -9.97 -3.00
C LEU A 194 -8.62 -10.49 -2.12
N GLY A 195 -7.43 -10.72 -2.67
CA GLY A 195 -6.30 -11.30 -1.96
C GLY A 195 -6.42 -12.81 -1.67
N ILE A 196 -7.36 -13.51 -2.30
CA ILE A 196 -7.57 -14.95 -2.12
C ILE A 196 -6.70 -15.73 -3.13
N LEU A 197 -5.39 -15.72 -2.87
CA LEU A 197 -4.37 -16.13 -3.84
C LEU A 197 -4.42 -17.62 -4.21
N ASP A 198 -4.63 -18.53 -3.26
CA ASP A 198 -4.60 -19.98 -3.52
C ASP A 198 -5.74 -20.45 -4.46
N GLN A 199 -6.92 -19.85 -4.30
CA GLN A 199 -8.05 -20.11 -5.20
C GLN A 199 -7.82 -19.46 -6.58
N ALA A 200 -7.21 -18.28 -6.61
CA ALA A 200 -6.86 -17.61 -7.87
C ALA A 200 -5.88 -18.46 -8.69
N GLU A 201 -4.82 -18.99 -8.05
CA GLU A 201 -3.84 -19.88 -8.68
C GLU A 201 -4.51 -21.09 -9.33
N THR A 202 -5.33 -21.81 -8.55
CA THR A 202 -6.04 -23.01 -9.01
C THR A 202 -6.97 -22.71 -10.19
N THR A 203 -7.67 -21.57 -10.13
CA THR A 203 -8.62 -21.18 -11.17
C THR A 203 -7.91 -20.74 -12.46
N LEU A 204 -6.81 -20.00 -12.36
CA LEU A 204 -6.01 -19.57 -13.51
C LEU A 204 -5.30 -20.75 -14.17
N GLN A 205 -4.85 -21.72 -13.38
CA GLN A 205 -4.27 -22.95 -13.91
C GLN A 205 -5.30 -23.72 -14.76
N LYS A 206 -6.56 -23.81 -14.32
CA LYS A 206 -7.66 -24.36 -15.13
C LYS A 206 -7.92 -23.57 -16.41
N ALA A 207 -7.88 -22.23 -16.36
CA ALA A 207 -8.03 -21.40 -17.56
C ALA A 207 -6.95 -21.72 -18.61
N ILE A 208 -5.70 -21.91 -18.16
CA ILE A 208 -4.55 -22.28 -19.01
C ILE A 208 -4.69 -23.71 -19.54
N GLU A 209 -5.18 -24.65 -18.74
CA GLU A 209 -5.44 -26.04 -19.16
C GLU A 209 -6.48 -26.11 -20.28
N ILE A 210 -7.56 -25.32 -20.15
CA ILE A 210 -8.62 -25.25 -21.17
C ILE A 210 -8.09 -24.60 -22.45
N ASN A 211 -7.32 -23.51 -22.35
CA ASN A 211 -6.71 -22.85 -23.50
C ASN A 211 -5.30 -22.31 -23.19
N PRO A 212 -4.24 -23.04 -23.60
CA PRO A 212 -2.86 -22.68 -23.28
C PRO A 212 -2.33 -21.42 -23.96
N LYS A 213 -2.99 -20.91 -25.00
CA LYS A 213 -2.53 -19.77 -25.83
C LYS A 213 -3.07 -18.42 -25.35
N ILE A 214 -3.50 -18.34 -24.09
CA ILE A 214 -4.05 -17.13 -23.50
C ILE A 214 -2.98 -16.43 -22.68
N TYR A 215 -2.40 -15.38 -23.23
CA TYR A 215 -1.33 -14.67 -22.55
C TYR A 215 -1.77 -14.04 -21.22
N PHE A 216 -3.00 -13.53 -21.11
CA PHE A 216 -3.48 -12.87 -19.90
C PHE A 216 -3.68 -13.85 -18.72
N ALA A 217 -4.00 -15.12 -18.98
CA ALA A 217 -4.09 -16.12 -17.91
C ALA A 217 -2.70 -16.48 -17.35
N HIS A 218 -1.69 -16.57 -18.22
CA HIS A 218 -0.28 -16.70 -17.79
C HIS A 218 0.20 -15.46 -17.03
N HIS A 219 -0.15 -14.26 -17.49
CA HIS A 219 0.17 -13.02 -16.79
C HIS A 219 -0.45 -12.97 -15.39
N ASN A 220 -1.76 -13.20 -15.30
CA ASN A 220 -2.48 -13.21 -14.02
C ASN A 220 -1.92 -14.27 -13.07
N LEU A 221 -1.55 -15.46 -13.58
CA LEU A 221 -0.92 -16.50 -12.76
C LEU A 221 0.47 -16.05 -12.27
N GLY A 222 1.25 -15.35 -13.10
CA GLY A 222 2.47 -14.68 -12.68
C GLY A 222 2.25 -13.69 -11.54
N GLU A 223 1.16 -12.92 -11.57
CA GLU A 223 0.80 -11.97 -10.51
C GLU A 223 0.47 -12.69 -9.19
N VAL A 224 -0.28 -13.80 -9.24
CA VAL A 224 -0.56 -14.62 -8.05
C VAL A 224 0.74 -15.11 -7.42
N LEU A 225 1.63 -15.71 -8.24
CA LEU A 225 2.90 -16.26 -7.78
C LEU A 225 3.80 -15.17 -7.19
N PHE A 226 3.82 -13.99 -7.80
CA PHE A 226 4.55 -12.83 -7.27
C PHE A 226 4.02 -12.40 -5.90
N LYS A 227 2.69 -12.29 -5.72
CA LYS A 227 2.08 -11.95 -4.43
C LYS A 227 2.28 -13.03 -3.36
N GLN A 228 2.44 -14.30 -3.77
CA GLN A 228 2.81 -15.43 -2.91
C GLN A 228 4.32 -15.51 -2.60
N GLN A 229 5.16 -14.56 -3.05
CA GLN A 229 6.62 -14.57 -2.88
C GLN A 229 7.31 -15.77 -3.57
N ARG A 230 6.78 -16.17 -4.74
CA ARG A 230 7.33 -17.22 -5.62
C ARG A 230 7.85 -16.57 -6.92
N GLU A 231 8.80 -15.65 -6.79
CA GLU A 231 9.24 -14.75 -7.87
C GLU A 231 9.84 -15.50 -9.07
N THR A 232 10.59 -16.58 -8.83
CA THR A 232 11.20 -17.37 -9.91
C THR A 232 10.14 -18.05 -10.79
N GLU A 233 9.06 -18.56 -10.19
CA GLU A 233 7.94 -19.14 -10.92
C GLU A 233 7.11 -18.07 -11.63
N ALA A 234 6.94 -16.90 -11.01
CA ALA A 234 6.28 -15.75 -11.62
C ALA A 234 6.97 -15.30 -12.92
N ILE A 235 8.31 -15.22 -12.92
CA ILE A 235 9.12 -14.89 -14.11
C ILE A 235 8.83 -15.86 -15.25
N VAL A 236 8.78 -17.17 -14.97
CA VAL A 236 8.47 -18.19 -15.99
C VAL A 236 7.09 -17.93 -16.61
N LYS A 237 6.08 -17.59 -15.80
CA LYS A 237 4.73 -17.30 -16.28
C LYS A 237 4.65 -16.00 -17.08
N TYR A 238 5.36 -14.94 -16.66
CA TYR A 238 5.42 -13.71 -17.45
C TYR A 238 6.13 -13.92 -18.80
N HIS A 239 7.23 -14.69 -18.85
CA HIS A 239 7.85 -15.05 -20.12
C HIS A 239 6.92 -15.88 -21.01
N GLN A 240 6.12 -16.78 -20.44
CA GLN A 240 5.09 -17.51 -21.21
C GLN A 240 4.04 -16.56 -21.79
N ALA A 241 3.56 -15.59 -21.00
CA ALA A 241 2.65 -14.55 -21.49
C ALA A 241 3.27 -13.73 -22.63
N ILE A 242 4.50 -13.25 -22.47
CA ILE A 242 5.24 -12.47 -23.48
C ILE A 242 5.51 -13.30 -24.75
N LYS A 243 5.81 -14.59 -24.60
CA LYS A 243 6.01 -15.50 -25.74
C LYS A 243 4.74 -15.66 -26.57
N ILE A 244 3.58 -15.69 -25.92
CA ILE A 244 2.27 -15.78 -26.59
C ILE A 244 1.90 -14.43 -27.21
N ASN A 245 2.10 -13.32 -26.49
CA ASN A 245 1.85 -11.96 -26.96
C ASN A 245 3.02 -11.02 -26.62
N PRO A 246 3.97 -10.83 -27.57
CA PRO A 246 5.13 -9.96 -27.36
C PRO A 246 4.81 -8.49 -27.11
N ASN A 247 3.59 -8.05 -27.46
CA ASN A 247 3.12 -6.66 -27.33
C ASN A 247 2.31 -6.44 -26.05
N SER A 248 2.40 -7.32 -25.05
CA SER A 248 1.78 -7.09 -23.75
C SER A 248 2.67 -6.20 -22.87
N TYR A 249 2.47 -4.88 -22.93
CA TYR A 249 3.27 -3.93 -22.13
C TYR A 249 3.18 -4.21 -20.63
N TRP A 250 2.00 -4.63 -20.13
CA TRP A 250 1.81 -4.94 -18.72
C TRP A 250 2.60 -6.20 -18.29
N SER A 251 2.73 -7.21 -19.16
CA SER A 251 3.51 -8.41 -18.84
C SER A 251 5.00 -8.09 -18.78
N HIS A 252 5.48 -7.21 -19.67
CA HIS A 252 6.83 -6.66 -19.57
C HIS A 252 7.01 -5.85 -18.28
N ASN A 253 6.08 -4.96 -17.93
CA ASN A 253 6.19 -4.19 -16.69
C ASN A 253 6.24 -5.09 -15.44
N SER A 254 5.33 -6.05 -15.31
CA SER A 254 5.30 -6.97 -14.16
C SER A 254 6.49 -7.92 -14.11
N LEU A 255 7.03 -8.33 -15.27
CA LEU A 255 8.31 -9.03 -15.32
C LEU A 255 9.45 -8.15 -14.79
N GLY A 256 9.50 -6.88 -15.22
CA GLY A 256 10.43 -5.88 -14.69
C GLY A 256 10.34 -5.76 -13.17
N ASP A 257 9.13 -5.60 -12.62
CA ASP A 257 8.90 -5.48 -11.17
C ASP A 257 9.42 -6.72 -10.41
N THR A 258 9.24 -7.90 -11.01
CA THR A 258 9.69 -9.17 -10.43
C THR A 258 11.22 -9.31 -10.49
N LEU A 259 11.85 -8.89 -11.58
CA LEU A 259 13.30 -8.90 -11.74
C LEU A 259 14.00 -7.94 -10.76
N VAL A 260 13.38 -6.79 -10.48
CA VAL A 260 13.84 -5.84 -9.45
C VAL A 260 13.89 -6.50 -8.07
N LYS A 261 12.88 -7.31 -7.72
CA LYS A 261 12.87 -8.04 -6.44
C LYS A 261 14.01 -9.06 -6.31
N LEU A 262 14.43 -9.65 -7.43
CA LEU A 262 15.57 -10.57 -7.50
C LEU A 262 16.92 -9.88 -7.75
N GLU A 263 16.96 -8.54 -7.67
CA GLU A 263 18.16 -7.73 -7.90
C GLU A 263 18.77 -7.88 -9.31
N ASN A 264 17.99 -8.33 -10.29
CA ASN A 264 18.40 -8.45 -11.69
C ASN A 264 18.12 -7.13 -12.45
N TRP A 265 18.92 -6.11 -12.15
CA TRP A 265 18.66 -4.74 -12.54
C TRP A 265 18.72 -4.48 -14.05
N GLU A 266 19.69 -5.06 -14.76
CA GLU A 266 19.91 -4.77 -16.19
C GLU A 266 18.82 -5.41 -17.07
N GLU A 267 18.36 -6.62 -16.72
CA GLU A 267 17.23 -7.23 -17.39
C GLU A 267 15.92 -6.50 -17.09
N ALA A 268 15.74 -6.02 -15.84
CA ALA A 268 14.60 -5.19 -15.48
C ALA A 268 14.54 -3.90 -16.30
N ILE A 269 15.65 -3.16 -16.42
CA ILE A 269 15.76 -1.95 -17.25
C ILE A 269 15.37 -2.24 -18.70
N THR A 270 15.89 -3.33 -19.27
CA THR A 270 15.59 -3.73 -20.65
C THR A 270 14.10 -4.02 -20.82
N THR A 271 13.50 -4.72 -19.86
CA THR A 271 12.09 -5.10 -19.89
C THR A 271 11.17 -3.89 -19.74
N TYR A 272 11.49 -2.93 -18.84
CA TYR A 272 10.71 -1.69 -18.73
C TYR A 272 10.81 -0.83 -19.98
N ARG A 273 11.99 -0.71 -20.60
CA ARG A 273 12.14 -0.02 -21.88
C ARG A 273 11.27 -0.65 -22.95
N ARG A 274 11.20 -1.98 -22.99
CA ARG A 274 10.30 -2.69 -23.92
C ARG A 274 8.82 -2.40 -23.62
N ALA A 275 8.42 -2.36 -22.35
CA ALA A 275 7.06 -1.97 -21.97
C ALA A 275 6.73 -0.54 -22.45
N ILE A 276 7.67 0.40 -22.32
CA ILE A 276 7.53 1.80 -22.77
C ILE A 276 7.44 1.89 -24.29
N GLU A 277 8.27 1.14 -25.03
CA GLU A 277 8.20 1.10 -26.50
C GLU A 277 6.84 0.64 -27.00
N ILE A 278 6.23 -0.33 -26.31
CA ILE A 278 4.91 -0.87 -26.67
C ILE A 278 3.79 0.12 -26.30
N ASN A 279 3.85 0.71 -25.10
CA ASN A 279 2.89 1.71 -24.63
C ASN A 279 3.58 2.92 -24.00
N PRO A 280 3.88 3.97 -24.80
CA PRO A 280 4.56 5.18 -24.32
C PRO A 280 3.74 6.03 -23.34
N ASN A 281 2.45 5.76 -23.16
CA ASN A 281 1.58 6.54 -22.28
C ASN A 281 1.43 5.90 -20.89
N TYR A 282 2.06 4.75 -20.63
CA TYR A 282 1.96 4.07 -19.34
C TYR A 282 2.99 4.60 -18.34
N TYR A 283 2.56 5.59 -17.53
CA TYR A 283 3.44 6.31 -16.59
C TYR A 283 4.15 5.39 -15.57
N TRP A 284 3.51 4.29 -15.15
CA TRP A 284 4.08 3.33 -14.20
C TRP A 284 5.39 2.71 -14.68
N SER A 285 5.52 2.43 -15.99
CA SER A 285 6.78 1.91 -16.53
C SER A 285 7.92 2.91 -16.39
N TYR A 286 7.64 4.21 -16.59
CA TYR A 286 8.63 5.27 -16.44
C TYR A 286 9.04 5.45 -14.98
N ASN A 287 8.08 5.42 -14.04
CA ASN A 287 8.41 5.47 -12.61
C ASN A 287 9.28 4.27 -12.20
N SER A 288 8.87 3.06 -12.59
CA SER A 288 9.57 1.82 -12.22
C SER A 288 10.96 1.74 -12.85
N LEU A 289 11.10 2.22 -14.10
CA LEU A 289 12.40 2.38 -14.74
C LEU A 289 13.28 3.40 -13.97
N GLY A 290 12.71 4.53 -13.55
CA GLY A 290 13.39 5.53 -12.73
C GLY A 290 13.93 4.95 -11.42
N ASP A 291 13.11 4.18 -10.71
CA ASP A 291 13.48 3.53 -9.44
C ASP A 291 14.74 2.63 -9.63
N VAL A 292 14.79 1.83 -10.70
CA VAL A 292 15.94 0.94 -10.98
C VAL A 292 17.17 1.71 -11.48
N LEU A 293 16.97 2.76 -12.29
CA LEU A 293 18.05 3.61 -12.76
C LEU A 293 18.72 4.36 -11.59
N GLU A 294 17.95 4.76 -10.58
CA GLU A 294 18.50 5.32 -9.35
C GLU A 294 19.34 4.29 -8.59
N ILE A 295 18.83 3.07 -8.39
CA ILE A 295 19.55 1.99 -7.69
C ILE A 295 20.88 1.69 -8.39
N THR A 296 20.89 1.67 -9.71
CA THR A 296 22.09 1.42 -10.53
C THR A 296 23.00 2.64 -10.71
N GLY A 297 22.69 3.77 -10.05
CA GLY A 297 23.49 5.00 -10.07
C GLY A 297 23.36 5.85 -11.34
N LYS A 298 22.47 5.49 -12.27
CA LYS A 298 22.19 6.18 -13.54
C LYS A 298 21.25 7.38 -13.31
N SER A 299 21.69 8.30 -12.45
CA SER A 299 20.86 9.38 -11.88
C SER A 299 20.19 10.31 -12.90
N ASP A 300 20.90 10.72 -13.95
CA ASP A 300 20.31 11.63 -14.95
C ASP A 300 19.21 10.94 -15.78
N GLN A 301 19.38 9.64 -16.06
CA GLN A 301 18.33 8.86 -16.74
C GLN A 301 17.13 8.62 -15.82
N ALA A 302 17.36 8.46 -14.51
CA ALA A 302 16.29 8.35 -13.52
C ALA A 302 15.45 9.64 -13.47
N ILE A 303 16.09 10.81 -13.42
CA ILE A 303 15.40 12.12 -13.48
C ILE A 303 14.53 12.22 -14.74
N THR A 304 15.08 11.92 -15.91
CA THR A 304 14.30 11.94 -17.17
C THR A 304 13.10 11.00 -17.13
N SER A 305 13.26 9.81 -16.52
CA SER A 305 12.17 8.84 -16.40
C SER A 305 11.08 9.32 -15.45
N TYR A 306 11.44 9.85 -14.28
CA TYR A 306 10.47 10.43 -13.35
C TYR A 306 9.75 11.64 -13.94
N LEU A 307 10.46 12.55 -14.61
CA LEU A 307 9.85 13.71 -15.28
C LEU A 307 8.86 13.28 -16.36
N LYS A 308 9.16 12.22 -17.12
CA LYS A 308 8.20 11.70 -18.10
C LYS A 308 6.98 11.05 -17.45
N ALA A 309 7.16 10.37 -16.30
CA ALA A 309 6.02 9.86 -15.53
C ALA A 309 5.12 10.99 -15.01
N ILE A 310 5.71 12.09 -14.52
CA ILE A 310 4.99 13.30 -14.08
C ILE A 310 4.26 13.97 -15.25
N GLU A 311 4.90 14.09 -16.42
CA GLU A 311 4.27 14.66 -17.62
C GLU A 311 3.02 13.87 -18.04
N LEU A 312 3.10 12.52 -18.00
CA LEU A 312 2.00 11.64 -18.39
C LEU A 312 0.86 11.61 -17.37
N ASN A 313 1.18 11.69 -16.08
CA ASN A 313 0.19 11.71 -15.00
C ASN A 313 0.63 12.61 -13.84
N PRO A 314 0.35 13.93 -13.90
CA PRO A 314 0.86 14.91 -12.93
C PRO A 314 0.28 14.75 -11.52
N GLU A 315 -0.92 14.16 -11.39
CA GLU A 315 -1.66 14.07 -10.13
C GLU A 315 -1.13 12.99 -9.18
N ILE A 316 -0.31 12.06 -9.68
CA ILE A 316 0.23 10.97 -8.86
C ILE A 316 1.48 11.45 -8.10
N ASP A 317 1.46 11.32 -6.78
CA ASP A 317 2.55 11.73 -5.87
C ASP A 317 3.87 11.00 -6.16
N ARG A 318 3.82 9.67 -6.36
CA ARG A 318 5.00 8.79 -6.30
C ARG A 318 6.19 9.25 -7.15
N PRO A 319 6.04 9.60 -8.45
CA PRO A 319 7.14 10.11 -9.25
C PRO A 319 7.77 11.40 -8.70
N HIS A 320 6.97 12.32 -8.15
CA HIS A 320 7.46 13.56 -7.54
C HIS A 320 8.26 13.26 -6.28
N LEU A 321 7.75 12.37 -5.43
CA LEU A 321 8.45 11.92 -4.22
C LEU A 321 9.77 11.22 -4.55
N CYS A 322 9.79 10.33 -5.55
CA CYS A 322 11.01 9.67 -6.01
C CYS A 322 12.04 10.68 -6.53
N LEU A 323 11.60 11.64 -7.35
CA LEU A 323 12.46 12.72 -7.86
C LEU A 323 13.04 13.58 -6.73
N TRP A 324 12.21 13.96 -5.75
CA TRP A 324 12.64 14.68 -4.56
C TRP A 324 13.66 13.89 -3.74
N ASN A 325 13.40 12.61 -3.46
CA ASN A 325 14.30 11.75 -2.70
C ASN A 325 15.67 11.60 -3.39
N LEU A 326 15.67 11.52 -4.74
CA LEU A 326 16.89 11.49 -5.52
C LEU A 326 17.73 12.77 -5.33
N PHE A 327 17.10 13.96 -5.38
CA PHE A 327 17.80 15.22 -5.10
C PHE A 327 18.27 15.34 -3.66
N LEU A 328 17.44 14.90 -2.70
CA LEU A 328 17.77 14.88 -1.29
C LEU A 328 19.01 14.03 -1.01
N LYS A 329 19.14 12.89 -1.68
CA LYS A 329 20.30 12.00 -1.56
C LYS A 329 21.58 12.60 -2.18
N GLN A 330 21.45 13.40 -3.23
CA GLN A 330 22.57 14.01 -3.94
C GLN A 330 23.00 15.38 -3.41
N ASP A 331 22.19 16.02 -2.56
CA ASP A 331 22.44 17.37 -2.04
C ASP A 331 22.56 18.43 -3.16
N LYS A 332 21.82 18.24 -4.27
CA LYS A 332 21.88 19.09 -5.48
C LYS A 332 20.66 20.00 -5.61
N TRP A 333 20.55 21.00 -4.73
CA TRP A 333 19.37 21.85 -4.60
C TRP A 333 19.14 22.82 -5.77
N GLU A 334 20.22 23.37 -6.35
CA GLU A 334 20.10 24.30 -7.50
C GLU A 334 19.53 23.59 -8.74
N LYS A 335 20.00 22.36 -9.00
CA LYS A 335 19.47 21.54 -10.10
C LYS A 335 18.01 21.18 -9.87
N ALA A 336 17.65 20.82 -8.64
CA ALA A 336 16.28 20.51 -8.27
C ALA A 336 15.34 21.71 -8.48
N GLU A 337 15.75 22.90 -8.01
CA GLU A 337 14.98 24.14 -8.19
C GLU A 337 14.75 24.45 -9.66
N ASN A 338 15.80 24.43 -10.49
CA ASN A 338 15.69 24.72 -11.91
C ASN A 338 14.69 23.79 -12.60
N ILE A 339 14.73 22.49 -12.27
CA ILE A 339 13.80 21.50 -12.81
C ILE A 339 12.38 21.77 -12.33
N TYR A 340 12.16 21.95 -11.03
CA TYR A 340 10.80 22.21 -10.51
C TYR A 340 10.20 23.49 -11.09
N ARG A 341 10.98 24.56 -11.26
CA ARG A 341 10.50 25.80 -11.88
C ARG A 341 10.11 25.58 -13.36
N GLN A 342 10.92 24.87 -14.13
CA GLN A 342 10.60 24.53 -15.52
C GLN A 342 9.33 23.67 -15.64
N GLU A 343 9.14 22.71 -14.73
CA GLU A 343 7.92 21.88 -14.74
C GLU A 343 6.68 22.65 -14.27
N ILE A 344 6.83 23.60 -13.35
CA ILE A 344 5.75 24.51 -12.91
C ILE A 344 5.31 25.42 -14.07
N GLU A 345 6.22 25.88 -14.92
CA GLU A 345 5.86 26.68 -16.10
C GLU A 345 4.96 25.89 -17.06
N LYS A 346 5.18 24.57 -17.19
CA LYS A 346 4.35 23.69 -18.00
C LYS A 346 3.01 23.37 -17.32
N ASN A 347 3.06 23.11 -16.01
CA ASN A 347 1.92 22.62 -15.22
C ASN A 347 1.73 23.44 -13.93
N PRO A 348 1.27 24.71 -14.02
CA PRO A 348 1.22 25.63 -12.88
C PRO A 348 0.17 25.25 -11.82
N HIS A 349 -0.79 24.39 -12.17
CA HIS A 349 -1.84 23.89 -11.28
C HIS A 349 -1.46 22.57 -10.58
N ASN A 350 -0.23 22.08 -10.71
CA ASN A 350 0.23 20.89 -9.98
C ASN A 350 0.79 21.27 -8.60
N TYR A 351 0.07 20.93 -7.52
CA TYR A 351 0.49 21.28 -6.17
C TYR A 351 1.73 20.52 -5.68
N TRP A 352 2.00 19.30 -6.17
CA TRP A 352 3.21 18.54 -5.80
C TRP A 352 4.47 19.28 -6.22
N LEU A 353 4.49 19.85 -7.42
CA LEU A 353 5.63 20.63 -7.90
C LEU A 353 5.91 21.84 -7.00
N TRP A 354 4.87 22.58 -6.61
CA TRP A 354 5.00 23.71 -5.67
C TRP A 354 5.46 23.26 -4.28
N ASN A 355 4.95 22.13 -3.79
CA ASN A 355 5.35 21.54 -2.51
C ASN A 355 6.85 21.16 -2.51
N TYR A 356 7.32 20.46 -3.54
CA TYR A 356 8.72 20.04 -3.62
C TYR A 356 9.68 21.19 -3.98
N LEU A 357 9.21 22.22 -4.68
CA LEU A 357 9.94 23.49 -4.79
C LEU A 357 10.12 24.14 -3.41
N GLY A 358 9.05 24.21 -2.61
CA GLY A 358 9.12 24.69 -1.23
C GLY A 358 10.14 23.92 -0.39
N ASN A 359 10.08 22.58 -0.44
CA ASN A 359 11.05 21.71 0.25
C ASN A 359 12.49 21.96 -0.20
N THR A 360 12.71 22.17 -1.50
CA THR A 360 14.02 22.51 -2.08
C THR A 360 14.52 23.87 -1.57
N LEU A 361 13.66 24.89 -1.53
CA LEU A 361 14.02 26.24 -1.07
C LEU A 361 14.32 26.28 0.43
N VAL A 362 13.65 25.47 1.26
CA VAL A 362 14.02 25.30 2.67
C VAL A 362 15.44 24.77 2.80
N LYS A 363 15.86 23.80 1.97
CA LYS A 363 17.24 23.28 2.00
C LYS A 363 18.27 24.33 1.60
N GLN A 364 17.89 25.27 0.74
CA GLN A 364 18.71 26.44 0.38
C GLN A 364 18.63 27.60 1.39
N GLN A 365 17.91 27.47 2.51
CA GLN A 365 17.67 28.53 3.49
C GLN A 365 16.91 29.76 2.96
N ARG A 366 16.18 29.61 1.84
CA ARG A 366 15.34 30.66 1.24
C ARG A 366 13.90 30.54 1.73
N LEU A 367 13.72 30.79 3.03
CA LEU A 367 12.48 30.47 3.75
C LEU A 367 11.25 31.25 3.27
N ASP A 368 11.38 32.51 2.89
CA ASP A 368 10.23 33.32 2.43
C ASP A 368 9.65 32.81 1.10
N GLU A 369 10.53 32.45 0.16
CA GLU A 369 10.11 31.84 -1.11
C GLU A 369 9.55 30.43 -0.92
N ALA A 370 10.10 29.67 0.04
CA ALA A 370 9.57 28.37 0.40
C ALA A 370 8.14 28.47 0.93
N ILE A 371 7.89 29.41 1.85
CA ILE A 371 6.55 29.68 2.40
C ILE A 371 5.58 30.08 1.29
N ALA A 372 5.97 30.97 0.38
CA ALA A 372 5.15 31.35 -0.77
C ALA A 372 4.81 30.14 -1.67
N SER A 373 5.77 29.24 -1.87
CA SER A 373 5.57 28.01 -2.65
C SER A 373 4.58 27.06 -1.97
N TYR A 374 4.69 26.83 -0.65
CA TYR A 374 3.71 26.02 0.08
C TYR A 374 2.32 26.65 0.10
N GLN A 375 2.22 27.98 0.27
CA GLN A 375 0.94 28.69 0.18
C GLN A 375 0.31 28.54 -1.20
N LYS A 376 1.12 28.56 -2.27
CA LYS A 376 0.63 28.29 -3.63
C LYS A 376 0.12 26.86 -3.77
N ALA A 377 0.85 25.87 -3.25
CA ALA A 377 0.41 24.47 -3.22
C ALA A 377 -0.94 24.31 -2.48
N ILE A 378 -1.08 24.93 -1.31
CA ILE A 378 -2.32 24.93 -0.51
C ILE A 378 -3.47 25.62 -1.26
N SER A 379 -3.20 26.71 -2.01
CA SER A 379 -4.23 27.40 -2.79
C SER A 379 -4.80 26.54 -3.93
N ILE A 380 -4.02 25.57 -4.41
CA ILE A 380 -4.42 24.62 -5.43
C ILE A 380 -5.17 23.46 -4.77
N GLN A 381 -4.58 22.85 -3.74
CA GLN A 381 -5.13 21.70 -3.04
C GLN A 381 -5.09 21.90 -1.51
N PRO A 382 -6.20 22.35 -0.88
CA PRO A 382 -6.22 22.78 0.53
C PRO A 382 -6.43 21.66 1.56
N ASN A 383 -6.59 20.40 1.13
CA ASN A 383 -6.91 19.27 2.01
C ASN A 383 -5.74 18.29 2.22
N ILE A 384 -4.50 18.69 1.91
CA ILE A 384 -3.30 17.87 2.10
C ILE A 384 -2.58 18.27 3.39
N SER A 385 -2.64 17.41 4.42
CA SER A 385 -2.08 17.69 5.75
C SER A 385 -0.56 17.91 5.75
N GLU A 386 0.16 17.18 4.90
CA GLU A 386 1.63 17.19 4.78
C GLU A 386 2.16 18.57 4.41
N ILE A 387 1.47 19.29 3.53
CA ILE A 387 1.90 20.63 3.09
C ILE A 387 1.81 21.64 4.24
N TYR A 388 0.78 21.52 5.09
CA TYR A 388 0.66 22.35 6.30
C TYR A 388 1.76 22.03 7.32
N GLN A 389 2.21 20.77 7.41
CA GLN A 389 3.35 20.41 8.25
C GLN A 389 4.64 21.04 7.74
N PHE A 390 4.93 20.95 6.43
CA PHE A 390 6.12 21.56 5.84
C PHE A 390 6.11 23.10 5.96
N LEU A 391 4.94 23.72 5.79
CA LEU A 391 4.76 25.15 6.01
C LEU A 391 4.99 25.53 7.48
N GLY A 392 4.47 24.74 8.41
CA GLY A 392 4.73 24.90 9.84
C GLY A 392 6.21 24.83 10.17
N ASP A 393 6.92 23.80 9.67
CA ASP A 393 8.36 23.65 9.86
C ASP A 393 9.16 24.83 9.30
N ALA A 394 8.73 25.40 8.16
CA ALA A 394 9.34 26.60 7.60
C ALA A 394 9.13 27.84 8.49
N PHE A 395 7.93 28.02 9.06
CA PHE A 395 7.67 29.08 10.03
C PHE A 395 8.48 28.91 11.33
N ILE A 396 8.68 27.67 11.80
CA ILE A 396 9.54 27.39 12.95
C ILE A 396 10.98 27.82 12.68
N GLN A 397 11.51 27.58 11.48
CA GLN A 397 12.85 28.05 11.10
C GLN A 397 12.95 29.58 11.06
N GLN A 398 11.86 30.28 10.75
CA GLN A 398 11.76 31.74 10.87
C GLN A 398 11.45 32.25 12.29
N GLN A 399 11.33 31.35 13.27
CA GLN A 399 10.92 31.66 14.66
C GLN A 399 9.51 32.30 14.75
N LYS A 400 8.64 32.03 13.77
CA LYS A 400 7.24 32.47 13.70
C LYS A 400 6.32 31.41 14.32
N TRP A 401 6.35 31.31 15.64
CA TRP A 401 5.70 30.22 16.38
C TRP A 401 4.17 30.25 16.29
N ASP A 402 3.57 31.44 16.31
CA ASP A 402 2.10 31.57 16.28
C ASP A 402 1.52 31.19 14.91
N GLU A 403 2.17 31.62 13.83
CA GLU A 403 1.82 31.23 12.47
C GLU A 403 2.01 29.72 12.26
N ALA A 404 3.11 29.15 12.77
CA ALA A 404 3.34 27.72 12.76
C ALA A 404 2.23 26.95 13.49
N ALA A 405 1.80 27.43 14.67
CA ALA A 405 0.74 26.80 15.44
C ALA A 405 -0.61 26.79 14.70
N ILE A 406 -0.93 27.83 13.92
CA ILE A 406 -2.15 27.90 13.12
C ILE A 406 -2.14 26.83 12.02
N VAL A 407 -1.04 26.74 11.25
CA VAL A 407 -0.96 25.76 10.16
C VAL A 407 -0.85 24.32 10.68
N TYR A 408 -0.17 24.10 11.81
CA TYR A 408 -0.16 22.79 12.47
C TYR A 408 -1.52 22.36 12.97
N LEU A 409 -2.32 23.28 13.55
CA LEU A 409 -3.68 22.96 13.95
C LEU A 409 -4.50 22.52 12.73
N ARG A 410 -4.34 23.21 11.59
CA ARG A 410 -4.98 22.81 10.33
C ARG A 410 -4.50 21.44 9.83
N ALA A 411 -3.23 21.11 9.99
CA ALA A 411 -2.69 19.79 9.65
C ALA A 411 -3.38 18.68 10.48
N VAL A 412 -3.59 18.92 11.78
CA VAL A 412 -4.29 17.99 12.69
C VAL A 412 -5.78 17.89 12.36
N GLU A 413 -6.43 18.98 11.97
CA GLU A 413 -7.83 18.96 11.50
C GLU A 413 -8.02 18.09 10.26
N LEU A 414 -7.08 18.15 9.31
CA LEU A 414 -7.12 17.37 8.07
C LEU A 414 -6.74 15.90 8.29
N ASN A 415 -5.84 15.64 9.22
CA ASN A 415 -5.42 14.30 9.58
C ASN A 415 -5.25 14.17 11.11
N PRO A 416 -6.28 13.69 11.82
CA PRO A 416 -6.19 13.46 13.27
C PRO A 416 -5.28 12.27 13.67
N GLU A 417 -4.79 11.49 12.71
CA GLU A 417 -3.92 10.34 12.98
C GLU A 417 -2.42 10.65 12.78
N LEU A 418 -2.05 11.93 12.76
CA LEU A 418 -0.65 12.33 12.69
C LEU A 418 0.16 11.74 13.84
N SER A 419 1.38 11.30 13.51
CA SER A 419 2.26 10.67 14.50
C SER A 419 2.62 11.62 15.63
N TRP A 420 2.48 11.14 16.88
CA TRP A 420 3.00 11.82 18.06
C TRP A 420 4.50 12.10 17.99
N SER A 421 5.24 11.34 17.17
CA SER A 421 6.67 11.53 16.96
C SER A 421 7.04 12.85 16.27
N ASN A 422 6.08 13.60 15.71
CA ASN A 422 6.34 14.93 15.12
C ASN A 422 6.55 15.98 16.23
N TYR A 423 7.76 15.99 16.79
CA TYR A 423 8.12 16.84 17.93
C TYR A 423 7.88 18.33 17.66
N ASN A 424 8.23 18.83 16.48
CA ASN A 424 8.08 20.25 16.14
C ASN A 424 6.61 20.68 16.20
N LEU A 425 5.72 19.86 15.64
CA LEU A 425 4.28 20.12 15.61
C LEU A 425 3.71 20.20 17.03
N TRP A 426 3.86 19.15 17.82
CA TRP A 426 3.23 19.05 19.14
C TRP A 426 3.81 20.05 20.14
N ASN A 427 5.13 20.23 20.15
CA ASN A 427 5.80 21.20 21.02
C ASN A 427 5.42 22.65 20.67
N THR A 428 5.16 22.95 19.39
CA THR A 428 4.69 24.28 18.97
C THR A 428 3.26 24.53 19.44
N LEU A 429 2.37 23.55 19.28
CA LEU A 429 0.99 23.65 19.76
C LEU A 429 0.93 23.80 21.29
N GLU A 430 1.79 23.09 22.02
CA GLU A 430 1.99 23.25 23.47
C GLU A 430 2.46 24.67 23.81
N ARG A 431 3.56 25.11 23.21
CA ARG A 431 4.15 26.43 23.45
C ARG A 431 3.20 27.60 23.16
N CYS A 432 2.38 27.49 22.11
CA CYS A 432 1.42 28.51 21.71
C CYS A 432 0.03 28.35 22.35
N GLY A 433 -0.11 27.49 23.37
CA GLY A 433 -1.34 27.32 24.13
C GLY A 433 -2.53 26.84 23.30
N LYS A 434 -2.29 25.95 22.32
CA LYS A 434 -3.34 25.43 21.42
C LYS A 434 -3.88 24.06 21.82
N LEU A 435 -3.32 23.42 22.85
CA LEU A 435 -3.68 22.05 23.24
C LEU A 435 -5.19 21.88 23.53
N ASP A 436 -5.85 22.84 24.19
CA ASP A 436 -7.30 22.75 24.46
C ASP A 436 -8.15 22.66 23.18
N LYS A 437 -7.75 23.37 22.12
CA LYS A 437 -8.42 23.27 20.83
C LYS A 437 -8.26 21.88 20.23
N VAL A 438 -7.05 21.33 20.34
CA VAL A 438 -6.71 20.00 19.84
C VAL A 438 -7.46 18.92 20.63
N VAL A 439 -7.57 19.03 21.95
CA VAL A 439 -8.37 18.11 22.79
C VAL A 439 -9.83 18.09 22.34
N ASN A 440 -10.44 19.26 22.12
CA ASN A 440 -11.83 19.34 21.66
C ASN A 440 -12.01 18.71 20.27
N LEU A 441 -11.07 18.93 19.37
CA LEU A 441 -11.05 18.32 18.04
C LEU A 441 -10.98 16.80 18.13
N TYR A 442 -10.06 16.24 18.93
CA TYR A 442 -9.96 14.80 19.12
C TYR A 442 -11.22 14.19 19.74
N ARG A 443 -11.79 14.83 20.76
CA ARG A 443 -13.04 14.36 21.37
C ARG A 443 -14.18 14.27 20.36
N GLN A 444 -14.32 15.26 19.48
CA GLN A 444 -15.31 15.24 18.39
C GLN A 444 -15.00 14.16 17.35
N PHE A 445 -13.74 14.05 16.93
CA PHE A 445 -13.32 13.07 15.94
C PHE A 445 -13.55 11.63 16.41
N ILE A 446 -13.19 11.33 17.66
CA ILE A 446 -13.35 10.01 18.28
C ILE A 446 -14.82 9.60 18.41
N GLN A 447 -15.73 10.54 18.65
CA GLN A 447 -17.18 10.24 18.66
C GLN A 447 -17.67 9.73 17.30
N GLN A 448 -17.10 10.23 16.21
CA GLN A 448 -17.44 9.81 14.85
C GLN A 448 -16.64 8.59 14.39
N ASN A 449 -15.45 8.37 14.96
CA ASN A 449 -14.50 7.34 14.57
C ASN A 449 -13.98 6.56 15.80
N PRO A 450 -14.83 5.78 16.47
CA PRO A 450 -14.49 5.13 17.74
C PRO A 450 -13.41 4.05 17.63
N ASP A 451 -13.07 3.61 16.42
CA ASP A 451 -12.09 2.54 16.14
C ASP A 451 -10.66 3.08 15.89
N SER A 452 -10.46 4.41 15.89
CA SER A 452 -9.16 5.05 15.67
C SER A 452 -8.31 5.05 16.96
N TYR A 453 -7.57 3.96 17.17
CA TYR A 453 -6.67 3.84 18.33
C TYR A 453 -5.58 4.93 18.36
N LEU A 454 -5.09 5.39 17.21
CA LEU A 454 -4.08 6.46 17.12
C LEU A 454 -4.59 7.80 17.66
N SER A 455 -5.84 8.14 17.39
CA SER A 455 -6.45 9.37 17.94
C SER A 455 -6.58 9.33 19.46
N TYR A 456 -6.89 8.16 20.04
CA TYR A 456 -6.89 7.99 21.49
C TYR A 456 -5.49 8.15 22.11
N ILE A 457 -4.45 7.62 21.45
CA ILE A 457 -3.05 7.82 21.90
C ILE A 457 -2.72 9.31 21.91
N ASN A 458 -2.94 9.99 20.78
CA ASN A 458 -2.63 11.42 20.67
C ASN A 458 -3.38 12.25 21.71
N LEU A 459 -4.65 11.94 21.97
CA LEU A 459 -5.42 12.59 23.02
C LEU A 459 -4.85 12.30 24.42
N GLY A 460 -4.51 11.05 24.73
CA GLY A 460 -3.88 10.66 26.00
C GLY A 460 -2.55 11.40 26.24
N GLU A 461 -1.73 11.54 25.19
CA GLU A 461 -0.48 12.28 25.26
C GLU A 461 -0.70 13.78 25.50
N ILE A 462 -1.67 14.41 24.84
CA ILE A 462 -2.00 15.82 25.04
C ILE A 462 -2.50 16.06 26.47
N LEU A 463 -3.39 15.20 26.97
CA LEU A 463 -3.88 15.29 28.35
C LEU A 463 -2.76 15.06 29.36
N THR A 464 -1.84 14.15 29.08
CA THR A 464 -0.63 13.93 29.89
C THR A 464 0.21 15.20 29.96
N LYS A 465 0.39 15.90 28.83
CA LYS A 465 1.07 17.21 28.78
C LYS A 465 0.35 18.30 29.57
N GLN A 466 -0.98 18.27 29.61
CA GLN A 466 -1.80 19.15 30.44
C GLN A 466 -1.88 18.72 31.91
N ASN A 467 -1.13 17.68 32.31
CA ASN A 467 -1.13 17.10 33.65
C ASN A 467 -2.51 16.54 34.09
N GLN A 468 -3.36 16.19 33.13
CA GLN A 468 -4.66 15.53 33.34
C GLN A 468 -4.49 14.00 33.29
N ILE A 469 -3.67 13.47 34.22
CA ILE A 469 -3.17 12.08 34.18
C ILE A 469 -4.29 11.05 34.29
N ASP A 470 -5.24 11.25 35.21
CA ASP A 470 -6.35 10.32 35.41
C ASP A 470 -7.23 10.17 34.16
N GLU A 471 -7.44 11.27 33.44
CA GLU A 471 -8.18 11.26 32.19
C GLU A 471 -7.37 10.61 31.05
N ALA A 472 -6.07 10.92 30.96
CA ALA A 472 -5.16 10.35 29.97
C ALA A 472 -5.12 8.80 30.06
N ILE A 473 -5.10 8.25 31.28
CA ILE A 473 -5.11 6.80 31.53
C ILE A 473 -6.27 6.11 30.82
N ILE A 474 -7.48 6.69 30.87
CA ILE A 474 -8.68 6.13 30.25
C ILE A 474 -8.47 6.01 28.73
N TYR A 475 -7.86 7.03 28.12
CA TYR A 475 -7.62 7.06 26.68
C TYR A 475 -6.52 6.10 26.24
N TYR A 476 -5.43 5.94 27.00
CA TYR A 476 -4.43 4.90 26.71
C TYR A 476 -5.01 3.49 26.82
N GLN A 477 -5.81 3.22 27.84
CA GLN A 477 -6.50 1.94 28.00
C GLN A 477 -7.48 1.67 26.84
N THR A 478 -8.20 2.71 26.41
CA THR A 478 -9.12 2.61 25.26
C THR A 478 -8.36 2.38 23.95
N ALA A 479 -7.25 3.08 23.73
CA ALA A 479 -6.38 2.85 22.59
C ALA A 479 -5.86 1.41 22.55
N CYS A 480 -5.42 0.90 23.70
CA CYS A 480 -4.93 -0.47 23.82
C CYS A 480 -6.03 -1.51 23.57
N TYR A 481 -7.26 -1.26 24.05
CA TYR A 481 -8.43 -2.07 23.72
C TYR A 481 -8.68 -2.12 22.22
N GLN A 482 -8.75 -0.97 21.56
CA GLN A 482 -9.02 -0.87 20.12
C GLN A 482 -7.93 -1.52 19.28
N GLN A 483 -6.67 -1.38 19.67
CA GLN A 483 -5.55 -2.06 19.01
C GLN A 483 -5.64 -3.58 19.19
N THR A 484 -5.94 -4.05 20.40
CA THR A 484 -5.99 -5.49 20.72
C THR A 484 -7.20 -6.16 20.09
N LEU A 485 -8.35 -5.49 20.03
CA LEU A 485 -9.60 -5.99 19.45
C LEU A 485 -9.43 -6.45 18.00
N LYS A 486 -8.56 -5.78 17.22
CA LYS A 486 -8.28 -6.12 15.82
C LYS A 486 -7.61 -7.48 15.67
N SER A 487 -6.73 -7.85 16.60
CA SER A 487 -5.93 -9.07 16.52
C SER A 487 -6.46 -10.20 17.43
N TYR A 488 -7.14 -9.86 18.52
CA TYR A 488 -7.61 -10.79 19.55
C TYR A 488 -9.06 -10.47 19.99
N PRO A 489 -10.04 -10.52 19.07
CA PRO A 489 -11.42 -10.11 19.37
C PRO A 489 -12.09 -10.95 20.48
N SER A 490 -11.75 -12.24 20.55
CA SER A 490 -12.29 -13.16 21.57
C SER A 490 -11.83 -12.82 22.98
N LEU A 491 -10.59 -12.35 23.15
CA LEU A 491 -10.04 -11.92 24.43
C LEU A 491 -10.78 -10.66 24.92
N CYS A 492 -10.87 -9.65 24.05
CA CYS A 492 -11.53 -8.38 24.35
C CYS A 492 -13.01 -8.54 24.74
N GLN A 493 -13.74 -9.42 24.05
CA GLN A 493 -15.18 -9.63 24.30
C GLN A 493 -15.48 -10.36 25.62
N LYS A 494 -14.54 -11.16 26.14
CA LYS A 494 -14.82 -12.04 27.28
C LYS A 494 -14.22 -11.54 28.60
N GLN A 495 -13.09 -10.82 28.57
CA GLN A 495 -12.21 -10.73 29.74
C GLN A 495 -11.44 -9.41 29.91
N TRP A 496 -11.82 -8.31 29.24
CA TRP A 496 -11.07 -7.03 29.30
C TRP A 496 -11.19 -6.25 30.64
N HIS A 497 -11.60 -6.88 31.74
CA HIS A 497 -11.81 -6.18 33.01
C HIS A 497 -10.47 -5.88 33.74
N LEU A 498 -10.28 -4.61 34.15
CA LEU A 498 -8.99 -4.02 34.56
C LEU A 498 -8.51 -4.34 35.98
N THR A 499 -9.21 -5.17 36.75
CA THR A 499 -8.92 -5.33 38.20
C THR A 499 -7.92 -6.44 38.54
N ASP A 500 -7.62 -7.37 37.63
CA ASP A 500 -6.71 -8.51 37.84
C ASP A 500 -5.80 -8.77 36.60
N ILE A 501 -5.05 -7.75 36.20
CA ILE A 501 -4.21 -7.78 34.99
C ILE A 501 -2.74 -8.09 35.31
N GLN A 502 -2.08 -8.80 34.40
CA GLN A 502 -0.65 -9.09 34.45
C GLN A 502 0.17 -7.82 34.25
N ASN A 503 1.28 -7.70 34.98
CA ASN A 503 2.30 -6.68 34.74
C ASN A 503 3.14 -7.03 33.50
N PRO A 504 3.83 -6.06 32.87
CA PRO A 504 4.73 -6.35 31.75
C PRO A 504 5.79 -7.36 32.15
N ASN A 505 6.03 -8.33 31.26
CA ASN A 505 6.85 -9.50 31.52
C ASN A 505 8.30 -9.29 31.09
N PHE A 506 8.53 -8.42 30.10
CA PHE A 506 9.86 -8.13 29.58
C PHE A 506 10.07 -6.68 29.16
N LEU A 507 11.33 -6.26 29.14
CA LEU A 507 11.78 -5.00 28.54
C LEU A 507 12.91 -5.28 27.55
N ILE A 508 12.81 -4.72 26.35
CA ILE A 508 13.95 -4.60 25.45
C ILE A 508 14.63 -3.25 25.69
N ILE A 509 15.86 -3.31 26.18
CA ILE A 509 16.72 -2.14 26.34
C ILE A 509 17.94 -2.28 25.41
N GLY A 510 18.71 -1.22 25.26
CA GLY A 510 19.87 -1.25 24.37
C GLY A 510 20.36 0.15 24.07
N VAL A 511 20.97 0.34 22.91
CA VAL A 511 21.36 1.67 22.44
C VAL A 511 20.57 2.13 21.25
N GLY A 512 20.50 3.45 21.06
CA GLY A 512 20.06 4.04 19.81
C GLY A 512 20.79 3.40 18.64
N LYS A 513 20.05 3.01 17.60
CA LYS A 513 20.57 2.26 16.43
C LYS A 513 21.13 0.87 16.74
N GLY A 514 20.76 0.27 17.88
CA GLY A 514 21.13 -1.09 18.27
C GLY A 514 20.15 -2.21 17.84
N GLY A 515 19.10 -1.91 17.07
CA GLY A 515 18.18 -2.95 16.57
C GLY A 515 17.02 -3.34 17.48
N THR A 516 16.80 -2.63 18.59
CA THR A 516 15.65 -2.85 19.51
C THR A 516 14.30 -2.82 18.80
N THR A 517 14.15 -1.97 17.78
CA THR A 517 12.91 -1.87 16.98
C THR A 517 12.67 -3.11 16.15
N SER A 518 13.71 -3.67 15.53
CA SER A 518 13.61 -4.91 14.77
C SER A 518 13.24 -6.07 15.70
N LEU A 519 13.95 -6.23 16.83
CA LEU A 519 13.64 -7.28 17.80
C LEU A 519 12.20 -7.19 18.32
N PHE A 520 11.76 -5.99 18.73
CA PHE A 520 10.37 -5.78 19.16
C PHE A 520 9.38 -6.15 18.06
N SER A 521 9.63 -5.73 16.81
CA SER A 521 8.77 -6.06 15.68
C SER A 521 8.70 -7.56 15.39
N TYR A 522 9.76 -8.33 15.73
CA TYR A 522 9.76 -9.79 15.57
C TYR A 522 8.99 -10.46 16.72
N LEU A 523 9.11 -9.93 17.94
CA LEU A 523 8.39 -10.45 19.11
C LEU A 523 6.88 -10.28 18.99
N ILE A 524 6.38 -9.11 18.59
CA ILE A 524 4.92 -8.86 18.51
C ILE A 524 4.22 -9.67 17.41
N GLN A 525 4.98 -10.39 16.58
CA GLN A 525 4.42 -11.36 15.62
C GLN A 525 4.12 -12.72 16.27
N HIS A 526 4.59 -12.96 17.50
CA HIS A 526 4.31 -14.17 18.24
C HIS A 526 2.87 -14.17 18.76
N PRO A 527 2.09 -15.25 18.60
CA PRO A 527 0.66 -15.28 18.96
C PRO A 527 0.37 -15.18 20.46
N GLN A 528 1.40 -15.29 21.30
CA GLN A 528 1.31 -15.13 22.76
C GLN A 528 1.92 -13.82 23.28
N ILE A 529 2.30 -12.90 22.39
CA ILE A 529 2.80 -11.57 22.78
C ILE A 529 1.79 -10.54 22.31
N LEU A 530 1.21 -9.79 23.25
CA LEU A 530 0.34 -8.66 22.94
C LEU A 530 1.15 -7.36 22.98
N SER A 531 0.97 -6.54 21.94
CA SER A 531 1.69 -5.29 21.82
C SER A 531 1.13 -4.24 22.78
N PRO A 532 1.98 -3.47 23.49
CA PRO A 532 1.55 -2.24 24.13
C PRO A 532 1.10 -1.21 23.09
N VAL A 533 0.43 -0.16 23.57
CA VAL A 533 -0.11 0.92 22.74
C VAL A 533 0.99 1.68 21.97
N VAL A 534 2.16 1.82 22.58
CA VAL A 534 3.37 2.37 21.96
C VAL A 534 4.59 1.52 22.32
N LYS A 535 5.56 1.47 21.42
CA LYS A 535 6.80 0.70 21.61
C LYS A 535 7.72 1.28 22.68
N GLU A 536 7.83 2.62 22.74
CA GLU A 536 8.78 3.35 23.59
C GLU A 536 8.01 4.25 24.56
N ILE A 537 7.68 3.77 25.76
CA ILE A 537 6.89 4.55 26.73
C ILE A 537 7.77 5.57 27.47
N ASN A 538 9.06 5.25 27.61
CA ASN A 538 10.06 6.11 28.27
C ASN A 538 9.70 6.50 29.73
N PHE A 539 8.88 5.68 30.40
CA PHE A 539 8.46 5.88 31.78
C PHE A 539 9.63 5.84 32.76
N TRP A 540 10.49 4.83 32.66
CA TRP A 540 11.58 4.64 33.61
C TRP A 540 12.72 5.67 33.50
N SER A 541 12.65 6.53 32.47
CA SER A 541 13.58 7.64 32.25
C SER A 541 12.92 8.99 32.46
N MET A 542 12.12 9.46 31.48
CA MET A 542 11.64 10.86 31.41
C MET A 542 10.25 11.07 32.01
N ASN A 543 9.42 10.03 32.09
CA ASN A 543 8.01 10.14 32.49
C ASN A 543 7.71 9.47 33.86
N PHE A 544 8.72 9.25 34.70
CA PHE A 544 8.55 8.51 35.96
C PHE A 544 7.62 9.23 36.94
N ASP A 545 7.59 10.56 36.88
CA ASP A 545 6.73 11.44 37.68
C ASP A 545 5.22 11.26 37.37
N LYS A 546 4.87 10.64 36.24
CA LYS A 546 3.46 10.39 35.85
C LYS A 546 2.78 9.29 36.66
N GLY A 547 3.56 8.54 37.44
CA GLY A 547 3.06 7.49 38.32
C GLY A 547 2.83 6.15 37.63
N ILE A 548 2.85 5.07 38.41
CA ILE A 548 2.84 3.70 37.88
C ILE A 548 1.55 3.35 37.11
N ASN A 549 0.41 3.92 37.49
CA ASN A 549 -0.86 3.66 36.80
C ASN A 549 -0.85 4.21 35.37
N TRP A 550 -0.16 5.33 35.13
CA TRP A 550 0.08 5.86 33.80
C TRP A 550 0.97 4.93 32.98
N TYR A 551 1.99 4.32 33.58
CA TYR A 551 2.79 3.32 32.89
C TYR A 551 1.97 2.09 32.48
N ILE A 552 1.21 1.53 33.43
CA ILE A 552 0.40 0.33 33.21
C ILE A 552 -0.71 0.56 32.18
N SER A 553 -1.25 1.77 32.06
CA SER A 553 -2.32 2.08 31.08
C SER A 553 -1.91 1.90 29.62
N HIS A 554 -0.61 1.77 29.32
CA HIS A 554 -0.08 1.53 27.99
C HIS A 554 -0.10 0.06 27.57
N PHE A 555 -0.38 -0.86 28.49
CA PHE A 555 -0.35 -2.29 28.26
C PHE A 555 -1.76 -2.89 28.16
N PRO A 556 -1.92 -3.97 27.39
CA PRO A 556 -3.20 -4.67 27.27
C PRO A 556 -3.60 -5.32 28.60
N ALA A 557 -4.91 -5.35 28.86
CA ALA A 557 -5.46 -6.02 30.03
C ALA A 557 -5.40 -7.55 29.84
N ILE A 558 -4.34 -8.18 30.34
CA ILE A 558 -4.14 -9.63 30.26
C ILE A 558 -4.50 -10.27 31.62
N PRO A 559 -5.51 -11.14 31.72
CA PRO A 559 -5.81 -11.85 32.96
C PRO A 559 -4.66 -12.76 33.43
N ASN A 560 -4.44 -12.89 34.74
CA ASN A 560 -3.33 -13.68 35.33
C ASN A 560 -3.25 -15.17 34.94
N HIS A 561 -4.32 -15.76 34.41
CA HIS A 561 -4.39 -17.18 34.03
C HIS A 561 -4.18 -17.42 32.53
N GLU A 562 -4.07 -16.37 31.73
CA GLU A 562 -3.80 -16.49 30.30
C GLU A 562 -2.31 -16.73 30.04
N ASN A 563 -2.01 -17.62 29.09
CA ASN A 563 -0.64 -17.86 28.61
C ASN A 563 -0.24 -16.79 27.57
N LEU A 564 -0.39 -15.53 27.94
CA LEU A 564 -0.13 -14.35 27.12
C LEU A 564 0.82 -13.43 27.89
N ILE A 565 1.75 -12.79 27.20
CA ILE A 565 2.69 -11.85 27.80
C ILE A 565 2.71 -10.51 27.05
N THR A 566 3.22 -9.47 27.69
CA THR A 566 3.42 -8.15 27.10
C THR A 566 4.74 -7.54 27.57
N GLY A 567 5.20 -6.51 26.87
CA GLY A 567 6.48 -5.84 27.15
C GLY A 567 6.71 -4.67 26.21
N GLU A 568 7.66 -3.81 26.56
CA GLU A 568 8.02 -2.62 25.76
C GLU A 568 9.49 -2.68 25.29
N ALA A 569 9.87 -1.73 24.42
CA ALA A 569 11.21 -1.64 23.88
C ALA A 569 11.74 -0.20 23.83
N SER A 570 12.27 0.26 24.97
CA SER A 570 12.83 1.60 25.17
C SER A 570 14.37 1.59 25.25
N PRO A 571 15.08 1.90 24.15
CA PRO A 571 16.54 1.93 24.14
C PRO A 571 17.13 3.01 25.06
N SER A 572 16.38 4.06 25.39
CA SER A 572 16.85 5.13 26.27
C SER A 572 17.18 4.66 27.70
N TYR A 573 16.61 3.54 28.15
CA TYR A 573 16.78 3.05 29.52
C TYR A 573 18.20 2.57 29.82
N LEU A 574 18.92 1.96 28.86
CA LEU A 574 20.23 1.37 29.15
C LEU A 574 21.20 2.39 29.77
N GLY A 575 21.19 3.62 29.25
CA GLY A 575 22.05 4.71 29.72
C GLY A 575 21.46 5.56 30.86
N ASN A 576 20.26 5.23 31.37
CA ASN A 576 19.67 5.92 32.51
C ASN A 576 20.08 5.22 33.81
N TRP A 577 20.72 5.97 34.71
CA TRP A 577 21.31 5.41 35.93
C TRP A 577 20.28 4.92 36.96
N GLU A 578 19.10 5.56 37.00
CA GLU A 578 18.07 5.32 38.01
C GLU A 578 17.05 4.26 37.56
N ALA A 579 16.98 4.01 36.25
CA ALA A 579 16.03 3.07 35.66
C ALA A 579 16.14 1.65 36.25
N PRO A 580 17.33 1.05 36.49
CA PRO A 580 17.42 -0.30 37.05
C PRO A 580 16.75 -0.42 38.42
N ASP A 581 17.07 0.48 39.36
CA ASP A 581 16.50 0.50 40.70
C ASP A 581 14.97 0.73 40.64
N ARG A 582 14.52 1.69 39.82
CA ARG A 582 13.08 1.97 39.65
C ARG A 582 12.33 0.74 39.13
N ILE A 583 12.84 0.09 38.09
CA ILE A 583 12.19 -1.08 37.48
C ILE A 583 12.16 -2.24 38.46
N PHE A 584 13.28 -2.55 39.12
CA PHE A 584 13.37 -3.68 40.04
C PHE A 584 12.41 -3.54 41.24
N ASN A 585 12.24 -2.32 41.75
CA ASN A 585 11.33 -2.02 42.86
C ASN A 585 9.86 -2.31 42.53
N TYR A 586 9.42 -2.05 41.29
CA TYR A 586 8.05 -2.34 40.86
C TYR A 586 7.88 -3.75 40.27
N PHE A 587 8.86 -4.21 39.50
CA PHE A 587 8.80 -5.45 38.72
C PHE A 587 10.05 -6.33 38.94
N PRO A 588 10.23 -6.90 40.14
CA PRO A 588 11.44 -7.67 40.50
C PRO A 588 11.62 -8.98 39.72
N LYS A 589 10.62 -9.38 38.92
CA LYS A 589 10.64 -10.61 38.10
C LYS A 589 10.73 -10.35 36.59
N ILE A 590 10.81 -9.09 36.17
CA ILE A 590 10.83 -8.73 34.75
C ILE A 590 12.07 -9.29 34.05
N LYS A 591 11.92 -9.71 32.80
CA LYS A 591 13.03 -10.17 31.96
C LYS A 591 13.59 -9.01 31.13
N LEU A 592 14.90 -8.86 31.09
CA LEU A 592 15.60 -7.80 30.36
C LEU A 592 16.31 -8.39 29.16
N ILE A 593 16.04 -7.85 27.97
CA ILE A 593 16.77 -8.19 26.75
C ILE A 593 17.58 -6.96 26.34
N ILE A 594 18.91 -7.08 26.35
CA ILE A 594 19.84 -5.98 26.08
C ILE A 594 20.44 -6.14 24.69
N MET A 595 20.12 -5.22 23.79
CA MET A 595 20.69 -5.16 22.44
C MET A 595 21.97 -4.32 22.44
N LEU A 596 23.11 -4.95 22.11
CA LEU A 596 24.40 -4.29 21.93
C LEU A 596 24.84 -4.35 20.48
N ARG A 597 25.43 -3.27 19.97
CA ARG A 597 25.93 -3.15 18.59
C ARG A 597 27.38 -2.71 18.61
N ASN A 598 28.18 -3.07 17.60
CA ASN A 598 29.52 -2.53 17.40
C ASN A 598 29.51 -1.00 17.67
N PRO A 599 30.27 -0.53 18.68
CA PRO A 599 30.18 0.85 19.13
C PRO A 599 30.65 1.85 18.06
N VAL A 600 31.57 1.46 17.18
CA VAL A 600 32.01 2.28 16.03
C VAL A 600 30.87 2.49 15.05
N ASP A 601 30.29 1.40 14.55
CA ASP A 601 29.18 1.43 13.60
C ASP A 601 27.97 2.17 14.15
N ARG A 602 27.69 1.97 15.43
CA ARG A 602 26.59 2.62 16.13
C ARG A 602 26.84 4.13 16.24
N ALA A 603 28.03 4.58 16.65
CA ALA A 603 28.36 6.00 16.75
C ALA A 603 28.17 6.72 15.41
N ILE A 604 28.67 6.13 14.33
CA ILE A 604 28.51 6.66 12.96
C ILE A 604 27.03 6.69 12.55
N SER A 605 26.32 5.57 12.77
CA SER A 605 24.90 5.45 12.44
C SER A 605 24.03 6.45 13.20
N HIS A 606 24.37 6.77 14.45
CA HIS A 606 23.70 7.75 15.28
C HIS A 606 23.98 9.18 14.77
N TYR A 607 25.24 9.52 14.49
CA TYR A 607 25.60 10.82 13.89
C TYR A 607 24.77 11.10 12.62
N TYR A 608 24.73 10.16 11.68
CA TYR A 608 23.99 10.36 10.42
C TYR A 608 22.48 10.42 10.64
N HIS A 609 21.96 9.77 11.67
CA HIS A 609 20.57 9.92 12.04
C HIS A 609 20.27 11.34 12.54
N TRP A 610 21.11 11.90 13.41
CA TRP A 610 20.96 13.27 13.89
C TRP A 610 21.12 14.31 12.78
N ARG A 611 22.05 14.09 11.86
CA ARG A 611 22.20 14.93 10.67
C ARG A 611 20.93 14.92 9.80
N ARG A 612 20.28 13.77 9.65
CA ARG A 612 19.03 13.65 8.87
C ARG A 612 17.86 14.42 9.49
N ILE A 613 17.82 14.49 10.82
CA ILE A 613 16.77 15.21 11.57
C ILE A 613 17.23 16.62 12.00
N ASN A 614 18.27 17.17 11.36
CA ASN A 614 18.83 18.50 11.61
C ASN A 614 19.22 18.78 13.09
N ARG A 615 19.59 17.74 13.84
CA ARG A 615 20.12 17.87 15.22
C ARG A 615 21.65 17.95 15.28
N GLU A 616 22.34 17.67 14.19
CA GLU A 616 23.79 17.78 14.08
C GLU A 616 24.16 18.41 12.73
N ASN A 617 24.86 19.55 12.80
CA ASN A 617 25.23 20.33 11.62
C ASN A 617 26.74 20.32 11.37
N ARG A 618 27.54 19.81 12.31
CA ARG A 618 29.00 19.73 12.16
C ARG A 618 29.39 18.57 11.24
N PRO A 619 30.51 18.66 10.52
CA PRO A 619 31.08 17.50 9.82
C PRO A 619 31.36 16.33 10.78
N LEU A 620 31.24 15.09 10.30
CA LEU A 620 31.36 13.86 11.10
C LEU A 620 32.65 13.85 11.93
N GLU A 621 33.78 14.11 11.27
CA GLU A 621 35.08 14.07 11.92
C GLU A 621 35.24 15.17 12.97
N THR A 622 34.72 16.37 12.71
CA THR A 622 34.69 17.47 13.68
C THR A 622 33.84 17.11 14.91
N ALA A 623 32.65 16.55 14.70
CA ALA A 623 31.74 16.17 15.78
C ALA A 623 32.36 15.09 16.69
N LEU A 624 32.94 14.04 16.09
CA LEU A 624 33.54 12.93 16.83
C LEU A 624 34.87 13.32 17.50
N ASN A 625 35.69 14.17 16.87
CA ASN A 625 36.92 14.66 17.49
C ASN A 625 36.62 15.54 18.71
N GLN A 626 35.57 16.36 18.64
CA GLN A 626 35.15 17.15 19.80
C GLN A 626 34.73 16.24 20.97
N GLU A 627 34.01 15.14 20.72
CA GLU A 627 33.66 14.20 21.79
C GLU A 627 34.89 13.50 22.38
N LEU A 628 35.91 13.19 21.57
CA LEU A 628 37.18 12.65 22.08
C LEU A 628 37.89 13.64 23.01
N GLU A 629 37.89 14.92 22.67
CA GLU A 629 38.46 15.97 23.52
C GLU A 629 37.66 16.13 24.82
N ASN A 630 36.32 16.16 24.73
CA ASN A 630 35.43 16.20 25.88
C ASN A 630 35.67 15.01 26.81
N TRP A 631 35.82 13.81 26.26
CA TRP A 631 36.12 12.59 27.01
C TRP A 631 37.42 12.72 27.81
N GLN A 632 38.50 13.22 27.19
CA GLN A 632 39.78 13.41 27.87
C GLN A 632 39.71 14.40 29.02
N MET A 633 38.86 15.43 28.91
CA MET A 633 38.63 16.40 29.98
C MET A 633 37.85 15.79 31.16
N ILE A 634 36.82 14.99 30.89
CA ILE A 634 35.97 14.37 31.92
C ILE A 634 36.74 13.30 32.70
N TYR A 635 37.46 12.42 31.99
CA TYR A 635 38.23 11.34 32.60
C TYR A 635 39.33 11.84 33.55
N LYS A 636 39.84 13.06 33.35
CA LYS A 636 40.80 13.70 34.25
C LYS A 636 40.18 14.27 35.53
N ASN A 637 38.88 14.60 35.53
CA ASN A 637 38.27 15.48 36.54
C ASN A 637 37.16 14.82 37.38
N SER A 638 36.62 13.66 37.02
CA SER A 638 35.61 12.96 37.84
C SER A 638 35.54 11.46 37.55
N PRO A 639 35.56 10.58 38.57
CA PRO A 639 35.27 9.16 38.40
C PRO A 639 33.78 8.85 38.66
N LEU A 640 33.08 8.36 37.63
CA LEU A 640 31.99 7.36 37.73
C LEU A 640 30.63 7.76 38.37
N ASP A 641 30.09 8.94 38.06
CA ASP A 641 28.63 9.21 38.19
C ASP A 641 28.11 10.15 37.08
N THR A 642 28.69 10.01 35.88
CA THR A 642 28.48 10.94 34.77
C THR A 642 27.32 10.50 33.88
N ASN A 643 26.23 11.27 33.89
CA ASN A 643 25.31 11.27 32.76
C ASN A 643 26.06 11.81 31.53
N TYR A 644 26.45 10.89 30.63
CA TYR A 644 27.23 11.21 29.42
C TYR A 644 26.54 12.26 28.52
N TRP A 645 25.21 12.32 28.55
CA TRP A 645 24.42 13.31 27.81
C TRP A 645 24.71 14.74 28.27
N HIS A 646 24.84 14.97 29.57
CA HIS A 646 25.12 16.31 30.12
C HIS A 646 26.52 16.82 29.79
N HIS A 647 27.40 15.96 29.30
CA HIS A 647 28.77 16.29 28.96
C HIS A 647 29.02 16.31 27.44
N GLY A 648 27.96 16.25 26.64
CA GLY A 648 28.06 16.27 25.18
C GLY A 648 28.71 15.03 24.58
N LEU A 649 28.62 13.87 25.24
CA LEU A 649 29.15 12.59 24.78
C LEU A 649 28.03 11.71 24.20
N TYR A 650 27.42 12.19 23.12
CA TYR A 650 26.23 11.60 22.50
C TYR A 650 26.56 10.36 21.67
N TYR A 651 27.73 10.32 21.03
CA TYR A 651 28.14 9.25 20.13
C TYR A 651 29.11 8.27 20.79
N LEU A 652 30.14 8.77 21.48
CA LEU A 652 31.23 7.96 22.01
C LEU A 652 30.95 7.43 23.41
N GLY A 653 30.55 8.30 24.34
CA GLY A 653 30.32 7.92 25.74
C GLY A 653 29.22 6.87 25.88
N THR A 654 28.14 7.04 25.13
CA THR A 654 27.05 6.05 25.05
C THR A 654 27.49 4.70 24.46
N GLY A 655 28.71 4.57 23.93
CA GLY A 655 29.33 3.33 23.41
C GLY A 655 30.25 2.60 24.37
N ILE A 656 30.42 3.13 25.58
CA ILE A 656 31.16 2.48 26.65
C ILE A 656 30.19 1.61 27.44
N TYR A 657 29.82 0.46 26.87
CA TYR A 657 28.73 -0.34 27.42
C TYR A 657 28.99 -0.92 28.81
N ILE A 658 30.26 -1.17 29.16
CA ILE A 658 30.63 -1.74 30.46
C ILE A 658 30.07 -0.92 31.63
N ASP A 659 30.07 0.41 31.53
CA ASP A 659 29.58 1.28 32.61
C ASP A 659 28.08 1.11 32.85
N PHE A 660 27.31 0.93 31.77
CA PHE A 660 25.88 0.68 31.85
C PHE A 660 25.59 -0.74 32.32
N ILE A 661 26.21 -1.74 31.69
CA ILE A 661 25.98 -3.17 31.97
C ILE A 661 26.27 -3.49 33.43
N HIS A 662 27.34 -2.95 34.00
CA HIS A 662 27.65 -3.11 35.41
C HIS A 662 26.52 -2.60 36.33
N ASN A 663 25.92 -1.44 36.01
CA ASN A 663 24.81 -0.91 36.81
C ASN A 663 23.58 -1.83 36.80
N TRP A 664 23.24 -2.36 35.62
CA TRP A 664 22.10 -3.28 35.46
C TRP A 664 22.34 -4.62 36.15
N MET A 665 23.51 -5.24 35.97
CA MET A 665 23.83 -6.56 36.55
C MET A 665 24.09 -6.52 38.06
N ARG A 666 24.34 -5.34 38.64
CA ARG A 666 24.37 -5.17 40.11
C ARG A 666 22.98 -5.30 40.74
N ILE A 667 21.92 -4.94 40.01
CA ILE A 667 20.54 -4.91 40.52
C ILE A 667 19.78 -6.18 40.13
N PHE A 668 19.91 -6.63 38.88
CA PHE A 668 19.17 -7.77 38.34
C PHE A 668 20.02 -9.06 38.34
N PRO A 669 19.47 -10.20 38.79
CA PRO A 669 20.08 -11.50 38.63
C PRO A 669 20.39 -11.84 37.16
N GLN A 670 21.46 -12.60 36.94
CA GLN A 670 21.95 -12.94 35.60
C GLN A 670 20.89 -13.70 34.77
N GLU A 671 20.08 -14.56 35.38
CA GLU A 671 19.00 -15.30 34.73
C GLU A 671 17.83 -14.42 34.25
N GLN A 672 17.78 -13.15 34.69
CA GLN A 672 16.83 -12.15 34.22
C GLN A 672 17.37 -11.29 33.07
N ILE A 673 18.62 -11.49 32.64
CA ILE A 673 19.25 -10.69 31.59
C ILE A 673 19.67 -11.57 30.40
N LEU A 674 19.24 -11.18 29.21
CA LEU A 674 19.69 -11.73 27.95
C LEU A 674 20.39 -10.65 27.12
N ILE A 675 21.70 -10.80 26.89
CA ILE A 675 22.48 -9.90 26.04
C ILE A 675 22.55 -10.46 24.61
N LEU A 676 22.21 -9.62 23.63
CA LEU A 676 22.19 -9.98 22.20
C LEU A 676 23.10 -9.04 21.38
N PRO A 677 24.13 -9.58 20.72
CA PRO A 677 24.90 -8.86 19.71
C PRO A 677 24.04 -8.59 18.47
N THR A 678 24.01 -7.34 18.02
CA THR A 678 23.19 -6.89 16.87
C THR A 678 23.64 -7.53 15.57
N GLU A 679 24.96 -7.69 15.38
CA GLU A 679 25.55 -8.28 14.19
C GLU A 679 25.14 -9.75 14.03
N GLU A 680 25.19 -10.51 15.13
CA GLU A 680 24.74 -11.90 15.16
C GLU A 680 23.22 -12.01 15.00
N PHE A 681 22.46 -11.15 15.69
CA PHE A 681 21.00 -11.06 15.54
C PHE A 681 20.55 -10.95 14.08
N TYR A 682 21.23 -10.16 13.26
CA TYR A 682 20.90 -10.06 11.83
C TYR A 682 21.51 -11.17 10.96
N ARG A 683 22.63 -11.78 11.38
CA ARG A 683 23.27 -12.88 10.63
C ARG A 683 22.52 -14.19 10.79
N THR A 684 21.99 -14.47 11.98
CA THR A 684 21.30 -15.72 12.34
C THR A 684 19.97 -15.47 13.05
N PRO A 685 19.03 -14.73 12.42
CA PRO A 685 17.82 -14.23 13.10
C PRO A 685 16.94 -15.34 13.66
N THR A 686 16.77 -16.46 12.94
CA THR A 686 15.98 -17.62 13.43
C THR A 686 16.58 -18.21 14.71
N THR A 687 17.89 -18.38 14.76
CA THR A 687 18.58 -18.94 15.94
C THR A 687 18.48 -17.97 17.12
N MET A 688 18.67 -16.68 16.87
CA MET A 688 18.59 -15.65 17.91
C MET A 688 17.18 -15.48 18.45
N MET A 689 16.16 -15.51 17.59
CA MET A 689 14.76 -15.46 18.05
C MET A 689 14.37 -16.70 18.85
N LYS A 690 14.84 -17.90 18.47
CA LYS A 690 14.63 -19.09 19.31
C LYS A 690 15.18 -18.88 20.72
N ARG A 691 16.41 -18.37 20.84
CA ARG A 691 17.03 -18.05 22.14
C ARG A 691 16.21 -17.02 22.94
N VAL A 692 15.62 -16.04 22.26
CA VAL A 692 14.73 -15.05 22.90
C VAL A 692 13.44 -15.70 23.39
N PHE A 693 12.79 -16.55 22.58
CA PHE A 693 11.58 -17.26 22.99
C PHE A 693 11.85 -18.20 24.17
N ASP A 694 12.93 -18.96 24.13
CA ASP A 694 13.36 -19.83 25.23
C ASP A 694 13.56 -19.03 26.53
N PHE A 695 14.20 -17.85 26.44
CA PHE A 695 14.43 -16.95 27.58
C PHE A 695 13.13 -16.36 28.16
N LEU A 696 12.15 -16.08 27.31
CA LEU A 696 10.82 -15.59 27.71
C LEU A 696 9.86 -16.71 28.12
N GLY A 697 10.26 -17.97 28.02
CA GLY A 697 9.41 -19.14 28.32
C GLY A 697 8.30 -19.35 27.29
N LEU A 698 8.51 -18.94 26.04
CA LEU A 698 7.57 -19.07 24.94
C LEU A 698 7.88 -20.27 24.06
N PRO A 699 6.86 -20.89 23.43
CA PRO A 699 7.08 -21.91 22.42
C PRO A 699 7.84 -21.31 21.22
N ASN A 700 8.60 -22.14 20.53
CA ASN A 700 9.29 -21.67 19.34
C ASN A 700 8.29 -21.29 18.24
N TYR A 701 8.52 -20.15 17.60
CA TYR A 701 7.67 -19.61 16.54
C TYR A 701 8.51 -19.17 15.34
N LYS A 702 8.07 -19.50 14.14
CA LYS A 702 8.74 -19.05 12.91
C LYS A 702 8.19 -17.69 12.51
N VAL A 703 8.97 -16.63 12.74
CA VAL A 703 8.63 -15.29 12.28
C VAL A 703 8.60 -15.28 10.74
N PRO A 704 7.52 -14.78 10.09
CA PRO A 704 7.40 -14.75 8.63
C PRO A 704 8.50 -13.94 7.93
N ASP A 705 8.87 -12.79 8.47
CA ASP A 705 9.84 -11.87 7.89
C ASP A 705 10.77 -11.26 8.96
N TYR A 706 12.08 -11.32 8.70
CA TYR A 706 13.13 -10.73 9.53
C TYR A 706 13.63 -9.41 8.94
N LYS A 707 12.70 -8.53 8.59
CA LYS A 707 13.01 -7.22 8.01
C LYS A 707 13.81 -6.36 8.98
N LYS A 708 15.01 -5.97 8.57
CA LYS A 708 15.84 -5.02 9.31
C LYS A 708 15.22 -3.61 9.24
N LEU A 709 14.67 -3.14 10.36
CA LEU A 709 14.05 -1.82 10.45
C LEU A 709 15.09 -0.73 10.76
N ASN A 710 14.77 0.52 10.39
CA ASN A 710 15.60 1.71 10.61
C ASN A 710 17.00 1.64 9.97
N LEU A 711 17.12 1.00 8.80
CA LEU A 711 18.33 1.00 7.98
C LEU A 711 18.76 2.44 7.64
N GLY A 712 20.01 2.77 7.98
CA GLY A 712 20.64 4.01 7.54
C GLY A 712 21.54 3.73 6.34
N SER A 713 21.42 4.54 5.28
CA SER A 713 22.43 4.65 4.23
C SER A 713 23.24 5.92 4.47
N TYR A 714 24.56 5.79 4.50
CA TYR A 714 25.48 6.92 4.66
C TYR A 714 26.80 6.65 3.93
N PRO A 715 27.55 7.70 3.56
CA PRO A 715 28.81 7.57 2.85
C PRO A 715 29.81 6.67 3.59
N PRO A 716 30.70 5.97 2.85
CA PRO A 716 31.79 5.24 3.47
C PRO A 716 32.68 6.20 4.26
N ILE A 717 33.08 5.78 5.47
CA ILE A 717 33.94 6.58 6.34
C ILE A 717 35.43 6.32 6.04
N SER A 718 36.29 7.29 6.35
CA SER A 718 37.73 7.14 6.12
C SER A 718 38.30 6.02 7.00
N LYS A 719 39.23 5.23 6.44
CA LYS A 719 39.94 4.17 7.20
C LYS A 719 40.63 4.73 8.44
N SER A 720 41.17 5.96 8.35
CA SER A 720 41.82 6.65 9.47
C SER A 720 40.85 6.92 10.63
N LEU A 721 39.67 7.49 10.34
CA LEU A 721 38.66 7.76 11.36
C LEU A 721 38.13 6.46 11.97
N HIS A 722 37.87 5.43 11.15
CA HIS A 722 37.46 4.12 11.63
C HIS A 722 38.49 3.57 12.63
N GLN A 723 39.77 3.52 12.24
CA GLN A 723 40.85 3.01 13.11
C GLN A 723 40.96 3.81 14.42
N LYS A 724 40.78 5.13 14.36
CA LYS A 724 40.82 6.00 15.54
C LYS A 724 39.70 5.64 16.53
N LEU A 725 38.48 5.41 16.05
CA LEU A 725 37.34 5.00 16.86
C LEU A 725 37.53 3.57 17.40
N THR A 726 38.01 2.63 16.59
CA THR A 726 38.33 1.27 17.03
C THR A 726 39.34 1.29 18.18
N ASN A 727 40.41 2.08 18.06
CA ASN A 727 41.43 2.21 19.11
C ASN A 727 40.87 2.83 20.39
N PHE A 728 39.93 3.78 20.28
CA PHE A 728 39.23 4.36 21.43
C PHE A 728 38.37 3.32 22.17
N PHE A 729 37.55 2.53 21.46
CA PHE A 729 36.64 1.58 22.09
C PHE A 729 37.31 0.29 22.55
N ARG A 730 38.42 -0.14 21.94
CA ARG A 730 39.16 -1.37 22.28
C ARG A 730 39.32 -1.63 23.80
N PRO A 731 39.89 -0.72 24.62
CA PRO A 731 40.06 -0.99 26.04
C PRO A 731 38.73 -1.15 26.80
N HIS A 732 37.66 -0.49 26.35
CA HIS A 732 36.33 -0.60 26.96
C HIS A 732 35.63 -1.90 26.55
N ASN A 733 35.74 -2.28 25.28
CA ASN A 733 35.19 -3.53 24.75
C ASN A 733 35.85 -4.74 25.42
N LYS A 734 37.18 -4.73 25.57
CA LYS A 734 37.91 -5.79 26.26
C LYS A 734 37.42 -5.98 27.71
N LYS A 735 37.24 -4.88 28.46
CA LYS A 735 36.69 -4.92 29.82
C LYS A 735 35.26 -5.49 29.84
N LEU A 736 34.43 -5.14 28.86
CA LEU A 736 33.08 -5.68 28.74
C LEU A 736 33.09 -7.19 28.47
N GLU A 737 33.92 -7.64 27.52
CA GLU A 737 34.08 -9.04 27.16
C GLU A 737 34.59 -9.88 28.35
N GLU A 738 35.58 -9.37 29.09
CA GLU A 738 36.08 -9.99 30.32
C GLU A 738 35.00 -10.05 31.41
N TYR A 739 34.21 -8.99 31.60
CA TYR A 739 33.15 -8.95 32.61
C TYR A 739 31.97 -9.89 32.30
N LEU A 740 31.65 -10.07 31.02
CA LEU A 740 30.53 -10.89 30.56
C LEU A 740 30.93 -12.32 30.19
N GLU A 741 32.22 -12.63 30.14
CA GLU A 741 32.77 -13.91 29.65
C GLU A 741 32.30 -14.25 28.22
N VAL A 742 32.24 -13.25 27.34
CA VAL A 742 31.83 -13.40 25.92
C VAL A 742 32.80 -12.70 24.98
N THR A 743 32.79 -13.08 23.69
CA THR A 743 33.56 -12.40 22.64
C THR A 743 32.63 -11.87 21.56
N PHE A 744 32.64 -10.56 21.32
CA PHE A 744 31.76 -9.90 20.34
C PHE A 744 32.38 -9.78 18.94
N ASN A 745 33.71 -9.92 18.81
CA ASN A 745 34.46 -9.81 17.54
C ASN A 745 34.32 -8.45 16.82
N TRP A 746 34.06 -7.36 17.55
CA TRP A 746 33.89 -6.01 16.98
C TRP A 746 35.18 -5.36 16.44
N GLU A 747 36.34 -6.01 16.63
CA GLU A 747 37.65 -5.52 16.15
C GLU A 747 38.04 -6.01 14.75
N SER A 748 37.22 -6.90 14.16
CA SER A 748 37.50 -7.53 12.85
C SER A 748 37.19 -6.67 11.64
#